data_AF-A0A514WY41-F1
#
_entry.id   AF-A0A514WY41-F1
#
_cell.length_a   1.000
_cell.length_b   1.000
_cell.length_c   1.000
_cell.angle_alpha   90.00
_cell.angle_beta   90.00
_cell.angle_gamma   90.00
#
_symmetry.space_group_name_H-M   'P 1'
#
loop_
_entity.id
_entity.type
_entity.pdbx_description
1 polymer ?
#
loop_
_entity_poly.entity_id
_entity_poly.type
_entity_poly.pdbx_seq_one_letter_code
_entity_poly.pdbx_strand_id
1 'polypeptide(L)'
;MSYTVSLQRNPNLSIPQIDRSSKNEVLESFGSSWWTGVAPEKCVGFNKEKNFLQALPLINLDICTRQDVIDYFNNSWTLTEVLFSSLKNESTYIRPPYHELRHPLMFYYGHPAVLYYNKMRLAGLFTEPVDLFLEKILETGVDEMSWDDMSKNEMAWPRIKEVHAYRKKVYDHVLNVIKTHPDLEPGPKRNLGPSSPLWSLFMGFEHEKIHFETSSVLIRELPLELVETPKYWVPMHPSAMLKTPVKPTPGKDYPENHWVKVPGGTVHYGKTPDVPSYGWDNEYGSRTKTVKDFEVTEQLISNGEYYEFVASGSYINDKYWGQEGLQWRKFRNTKRPTFWVAHGPEGLHDYKLRTIFEIIDMPWSWPAEVNYHEAQAYARWKQEKDNTKLIYRLITEPEHVRLRDAGTDPVLQKQAYSDDGEALRVIPANFNFQYSTATPVNFYAANKLGVKDLFGNVWQWAEDQFNPLDGFKVHPLYDDFSTPCFDGKHQMILGGSFISCGHEASVWARFHFRPHFFQHSGFRLAATLDGSADNESTKLKQNGEYVHPRRQNVRDQMQQPDWWKHVDQPMEFDSVELKNLWNQTEEAILNFEMKRTEISPMGQALDPATNDVSKSFRIPYQAVKTFPERPDDFEKLLKTVIGEMAPMGQQPGHPGYMAYVAGAGNAISNMAQAIAQTLNQFTGHYSLAPGLVTLEAEALRWITNMIGYPEQSGAFFTTGGSLATLSALSIARKTKMQGHDLSKVRFYASNQAHHCAGKALGILGFPKDALKLIPSNNEMQMDLKALEAAIAADKASGIQPLCVIGTAGSTNTGAIDSLPEISAIAKKNNMWFHVDGAYGGFFLLTEQGRNKLKGIELSDSVVLDPHKSLSLPYGTGCVLVRDRSLMTYDYQGAPSYMPPSPGLHDQVEARLDFADITPELSRDFRGLRFWLPIKTMGIGPFQLNLEEKLELAKYLATELKAIPSLTVITEPQLSIVNFKMKDTTKTRELLTRINQTNKIFLSACTLNNDVVIRVCLLGFKTHFAEVTALLTVIRSALKEMGA
;
A
#
# COMPACT_ATOMS: atom_id res chain seq x y z
N MET A 1 -9.02 20.26 -19.70
CA MET A 1 -7.86 21.18 -19.92
C MET A 1 -6.89 20.94 -18.79
N SER A 2 -5.74 20.31 -19.07
CA SER A 2 -4.69 20.06 -18.09
C SER A 2 -3.95 21.37 -17.81
N TYR A 3 -4.30 22.06 -16.73
CA TYR A 3 -3.46 23.13 -16.21
C TYR A 3 -2.30 22.45 -15.46
N THR A 4 -1.13 22.38 -16.10
CA THR A 4 0.12 22.02 -15.43
C THR A 4 0.45 23.16 -14.48
N VAL A 5 0.00 23.02 -13.23
CA VAL A 5 0.32 23.97 -12.17
C VAL A 5 1.83 23.87 -11.92
N SER A 6 2.56 24.96 -12.16
CA SER A 6 4.00 25.00 -11.89
C SER A 6 4.24 24.78 -10.39
N LEU A 7 4.95 23.70 -10.04
CA LEU A 7 5.41 23.37 -8.68
C LEU A 7 6.35 24.45 -8.09
N GLN A 8 6.80 25.40 -8.91
CA GLN A 8 7.84 26.36 -8.58
C GLN A 8 7.34 27.65 -7.92
N ARG A 9 6.04 27.94 -7.85
CA ARG A 9 5.51 29.11 -7.13
C ARG A 9 4.09 28.79 -6.67
N ASN A 10 3.66 29.27 -5.49
CA ASN A 10 2.24 29.18 -5.13
C ASN A 10 1.42 29.94 -6.19
N PRO A 11 0.73 29.24 -7.10
CA PRO A 11 0.02 29.87 -8.22
C PRO A 11 -1.31 30.47 -7.74
N ASN A 12 -1.73 30.07 -6.54
CA ASN A 12 -3.03 30.36 -5.96
C ASN A 12 -3.07 31.71 -5.24
N LEU A 13 -1.92 32.42 -5.15
CA LEU A 13 -1.77 33.72 -4.50
C LEU A 13 -1.69 34.88 -5.51
N SER A 14 -2.34 34.74 -6.67
CA SER A 14 -2.57 35.83 -7.61
C SER A 14 -3.90 36.54 -7.27
N ILE A 15 -4.00 37.85 -7.51
CA ILE A 15 -5.26 38.59 -7.33
C ILE A 15 -6.21 38.16 -8.47
N PRO A 16 -7.28 37.41 -8.20
CA PRO A 16 -8.13 36.92 -9.29
C PRO A 16 -8.91 38.10 -9.88
N GLN A 17 -9.00 38.17 -11.21
CA GLN A 17 -10.22 38.64 -11.85
C GLN A 17 -11.12 37.41 -11.93
N ILE A 18 -12.10 37.19 -11.05
CA ILE A 18 -13.27 36.30 -11.25
C ILE A 18 -14.16 36.22 -9.99
N ASP A 19 -15.42 35.90 -10.28
CA ASP A 19 -16.65 35.83 -9.50
C ASP A 19 -16.61 35.00 -8.19
N ARG A 20 -16.95 35.64 -7.06
CA ARG A 20 -17.14 34.99 -5.75
C ARG A 20 -18.54 34.42 -5.55
N SER A 21 -19.44 34.51 -6.54
CA SER A 21 -20.85 34.11 -6.42
C SER A 21 -21.08 32.59 -6.33
N SER A 22 -20.05 31.76 -6.52
CA SER A 22 -20.21 30.31 -6.40
C SER A 22 -20.58 29.96 -4.96
N LYS A 23 -21.74 29.31 -4.83
CA LYS A 23 -22.25 28.86 -3.54
C LYS A 23 -21.38 27.74 -2.96
N ASN A 24 -21.43 27.58 -1.65
CA ASN A 24 -20.78 26.47 -0.95
C ASN A 24 -21.62 25.20 -1.09
N GLU A 25 -21.27 24.37 -2.08
CA GLU A 25 -21.97 23.13 -2.43
C GLU A 25 -22.00 22.14 -1.25
N VAL A 26 -20.92 22.09 -0.47
CA VAL A 26 -20.82 21.20 0.69
C VAL A 26 -21.83 21.63 1.76
N LEU A 27 -21.83 22.91 2.14
CA LEU A 27 -22.82 23.41 3.11
C LEU A 27 -24.25 23.38 2.59
N GLU A 28 -24.50 23.59 1.29
CA GLU A 28 -25.84 23.39 0.71
C GLU A 28 -26.29 21.92 0.80
N SER A 29 -25.37 20.96 0.60
CA SER A 29 -25.68 19.53 0.68
C SER A 29 -25.96 19.04 2.09
N PHE A 30 -25.23 19.53 3.11
CA PHE A 30 -25.40 19.10 4.50
C PHE A 30 -26.42 19.96 5.26
N GLY A 31 -26.57 21.24 4.93
CA GLY A 31 -27.41 22.17 5.67
C GLY A 31 -27.07 22.17 7.17
N SER A 32 -28.10 22.05 8.02
CA SER A 32 -27.91 21.99 9.48
C SER A 32 -27.24 20.71 9.99
N SER A 33 -27.14 19.66 9.16
CA SER A 33 -26.47 18.41 9.54
C SER A 33 -24.95 18.43 9.33
N TRP A 34 -24.37 19.58 8.96
CA TRP A 34 -22.92 19.75 8.87
C TRP A 34 -22.24 19.50 10.22
N TRP A 35 -22.86 19.94 11.31
CA TRP A 35 -22.32 19.76 12.65
C TRP A 35 -22.46 18.30 13.08
N THR A 36 -21.35 17.57 13.19
CA THR A 36 -21.41 16.20 13.72
C THR A 36 -21.51 16.21 15.25
N GLY A 37 -21.01 17.27 15.90
CA GLY A 37 -21.17 17.49 17.33
C GLY A 37 -22.38 18.38 17.67
N VAL A 38 -22.15 19.35 18.55
CA VAL A 38 -23.10 20.43 18.82
C VAL A 38 -22.91 21.56 17.81
N ALA A 39 -24.00 22.27 17.46
CA ALA A 39 -23.89 23.46 16.63
C ALA A 39 -23.21 24.61 17.39
N PRO A 40 -22.51 25.54 16.71
CA PRO A 40 -21.77 26.64 17.34
C PRO A 40 -22.56 27.43 18.38
N GLU A 41 -23.85 27.69 18.14
CA GLU A 41 -24.71 28.47 19.04
C GLU A 41 -25.00 27.79 20.39
N LYS A 42 -24.67 26.50 20.51
CA LYS A 42 -24.85 25.68 21.72
C LYS A 42 -23.54 25.45 22.46
N CYS A 43 -22.41 25.89 21.93
CA CYS A 43 -21.11 25.76 22.58
C CYS A 43 -20.91 26.87 23.61
N VAL A 44 -20.27 26.52 24.74
CA VAL A 44 -19.60 27.52 25.58
C VAL A 44 -18.50 28.18 24.76
N GLY A 45 -18.35 29.50 24.91
CA GLY A 45 -17.48 30.33 24.07
C GLY A 45 -18.18 30.96 22.86
N PHE A 46 -19.48 30.70 22.64
CA PHE A 46 -20.25 31.36 21.59
C PHE A 46 -20.67 32.78 21.98
N ASN A 47 -20.28 33.78 21.17
CA ASN A 47 -20.72 35.15 21.33
C ASN A 47 -22.03 35.36 20.56
N LYS A 48 -23.16 35.47 21.27
CA LYS A 48 -24.50 35.64 20.67
C LYS A 48 -24.69 36.99 19.97
N GLU A 49 -24.05 38.05 20.47
CA GLU A 49 -24.21 39.40 19.92
C GLU A 49 -23.45 39.57 18.60
N LYS A 50 -22.24 39.04 18.54
CA LYS A 50 -21.33 39.15 17.38
C LYS A 50 -21.33 37.91 16.48
N ASN A 51 -22.06 36.87 16.87
CA ASN A 51 -22.31 35.64 16.11
C ASN A 51 -21.04 34.89 15.69
N PHE A 52 -20.15 34.59 16.63
CA PHE A 52 -18.96 33.75 16.40
C PHE A 52 -18.68 32.79 17.55
N LEU A 53 -17.93 31.73 17.28
CA LEU A 53 -17.44 30.79 18.29
C LEU A 53 -15.97 31.05 18.59
N GLN A 54 -15.64 31.30 19.85
CA GLN A 54 -14.26 31.46 20.32
C GLN A 54 -13.78 30.19 21.03
N ALA A 55 -12.47 29.95 21.01
CA ALA A 55 -11.88 28.82 21.71
C ALA A 55 -11.85 29.00 23.23
N LEU A 56 -12.12 27.91 23.95
CA LEU A 56 -11.94 27.88 25.40
C LEU A 56 -10.45 27.81 25.76
N PRO A 57 -10.03 28.50 26.84
CA PRO A 57 -8.68 28.37 27.38
C PRO A 57 -8.42 26.94 27.87
N LEU A 58 -7.14 26.57 27.97
CA LEU A 58 -6.66 25.27 28.42
C LEU A 58 -7.31 24.85 29.75
N ILE A 59 -7.87 23.64 29.74
CA ILE A 59 -8.59 23.09 30.89
C ILE A 59 -7.68 22.82 32.08
N ASN A 60 -8.14 23.23 33.27
CA ASN A 60 -7.48 22.90 34.53
C ASN A 60 -8.02 21.58 35.09
N LEU A 61 -7.18 20.55 35.06
CA LEU A 61 -7.53 19.17 35.41
C LEU A 61 -7.78 18.94 36.91
N ASP A 62 -7.29 19.82 37.79
CA ASP A 62 -7.53 19.68 39.24
C ASP A 62 -8.95 20.09 39.62
N ILE A 63 -9.52 21.06 38.90
CA ILE A 63 -10.80 21.70 39.29
C ILE A 63 -11.92 21.46 38.28
N CYS A 64 -11.64 20.99 37.06
CA CYS A 64 -12.66 20.82 36.03
C CYS A 64 -13.76 19.84 36.46
N THR A 65 -15.00 20.19 36.23
CA THR A 65 -16.17 19.32 36.35
C THR A 65 -16.34 18.45 35.10
N ARG A 66 -17.18 17.41 35.17
CA ARG A 66 -17.60 16.67 33.97
C ARG A 66 -18.17 17.59 32.90
N GLN A 67 -18.92 18.61 33.30
CA GLN A 67 -19.52 19.58 32.39
C GLN A 67 -18.44 20.41 31.68
N ASP A 68 -17.41 20.86 32.42
CA ASP A 68 -16.27 21.58 31.84
C ASP A 68 -15.53 20.74 30.77
N VAL A 69 -15.42 19.42 30.97
CA VAL A 69 -14.81 18.51 29.98
C VAL A 69 -15.72 18.34 28.75
N ILE A 70 -17.04 18.27 28.93
CA ILE A 70 -18.02 18.24 27.82
C ILE A 70 -17.93 19.53 27.01
N ASP A 71 -17.87 20.68 27.67
CA ASP A 71 -17.83 21.98 27.02
C ASP A 71 -16.53 22.20 26.26
N TYR A 72 -15.41 21.76 26.83
CA TYR A 72 -14.11 21.78 26.16
C TYR A 72 -14.04 20.88 24.93
N PHE A 73 -14.59 19.66 25.02
CA PHE A 73 -14.69 18.76 23.87
C PHE A 73 -15.57 19.35 22.76
N ASN A 74 -16.77 19.80 23.13
CA ASN A 74 -17.74 20.39 22.19
C ASN A 74 -17.16 21.61 21.49
N ASN A 75 -16.52 22.51 22.22
CA ASN A 75 -15.89 23.69 21.66
C ASN A 75 -14.77 23.32 20.67
N SER A 76 -13.84 22.44 21.08
CA SER A 76 -12.70 22.01 20.24
C SER A 76 -13.16 21.33 18.95
N TRP A 77 -14.10 20.39 19.06
CA TRP A 77 -14.67 19.68 17.91
C TRP A 77 -15.38 20.61 16.94
N THR A 78 -16.18 21.54 17.48
CA THR A 78 -16.98 22.46 16.67
C THR A 78 -16.11 23.51 15.98
N LEU A 79 -15.02 23.97 16.60
CA LEU A 79 -14.07 24.90 15.96
C LEU A 79 -13.47 24.30 14.68
N THR A 80 -13.06 23.03 14.72
CA THR A 80 -12.61 22.31 13.53
C THR A 80 -13.70 22.33 12.44
N GLU A 81 -14.94 21.99 12.79
CA GLU A 81 -16.05 21.99 11.82
C GLU A 81 -16.37 23.40 11.29
N VAL A 82 -16.19 24.44 12.10
CA VAL A 82 -16.33 25.84 11.66
C VAL A 82 -15.24 26.17 10.65
N LEU A 83 -13.98 25.81 10.90
CA LEU A 83 -12.90 26.03 9.94
C LEU A 83 -13.15 25.29 8.62
N PHE A 84 -13.49 24.00 8.68
CA PHE A 84 -13.72 23.18 7.49
C PHE A 84 -15.01 23.54 6.74
N SER A 85 -15.97 24.23 7.37
CA SER A 85 -17.14 24.78 6.68
C SER A 85 -16.79 25.83 5.62
N SER A 86 -15.57 26.38 5.65
CA SER A 86 -15.07 27.34 4.67
C SER A 86 -14.86 26.75 3.27
N LEU A 87 -14.71 25.43 3.13
CA LEU A 87 -14.35 24.79 1.87
C LEU A 87 -15.59 24.60 1.01
N LYS A 88 -15.63 25.26 -0.16
CA LYS A 88 -16.87 25.35 -0.95
C LYS A 88 -17.29 24.04 -1.63
N ASN A 89 -16.33 23.23 -2.06
CA ASN A 89 -16.56 22.07 -2.93
C ASN A 89 -15.85 20.83 -2.39
N GLU A 90 -16.40 19.63 -2.64
CA GLU A 90 -15.76 18.36 -2.22
C GLU A 90 -14.37 18.18 -2.84
N SER A 91 -14.17 18.64 -4.08
CA SER A 91 -12.86 18.63 -4.74
C SER A 91 -11.79 19.46 -4.01
N THR A 92 -12.18 20.45 -3.20
CA THR A 92 -11.25 21.24 -2.40
C THR A 92 -10.68 20.42 -1.24
N TYR A 93 -11.45 19.51 -0.65
CA TYR A 93 -10.98 18.65 0.45
C TYR A 93 -9.89 17.69 -0.02
N ILE A 94 -10.03 17.13 -1.22
CA ILE A 94 -9.09 16.13 -1.77
C ILE A 94 -7.98 16.75 -2.63
N ARG A 95 -7.91 18.08 -2.71
CA ARG A 95 -6.86 18.79 -3.44
C ARG A 95 -5.56 18.76 -2.62
N PRO A 96 -4.46 18.21 -3.15
CA PRO A 96 -3.17 18.33 -2.48
C PRO A 96 -2.71 19.81 -2.50
N PRO A 97 -2.01 20.27 -1.45
CA PRO A 97 -1.33 21.56 -1.48
C PRO A 97 -0.39 21.67 -2.67
N TYR A 98 -0.22 22.87 -3.23
CA TYR A 98 0.58 23.08 -4.45
C TYR A 98 2.05 22.64 -4.32
N HIS A 99 2.55 22.56 -3.09
CA HIS A 99 3.91 22.17 -2.78
C HIS A 99 4.08 20.65 -2.65
N GLU A 100 3.00 19.88 -2.59
CA GLU A 100 2.93 18.41 -2.45
C GLU A 100 3.60 17.82 -1.19
N LEU A 101 4.15 18.66 -0.33
CA LEU A 101 4.75 18.32 0.98
C LEU A 101 3.78 17.79 2.06
N ARG A 102 2.46 17.96 1.87
CA ARG A 102 1.44 17.55 2.83
C ARG A 102 0.28 16.84 2.13
N HIS A 103 -0.50 16.09 2.90
CA HIS A 103 -1.74 15.49 2.41
C HIS A 103 -2.82 16.54 2.12
N PRO A 104 -3.86 16.19 1.34
CA PRO A 104 -5.05 17.02 1.18
C PRO A 104 -5.79 17.25 2.49
N LEU A 105 -6.62 18.30 2.52
CA LEU A 105 -7.45 18.69 3.67
C LEU A 105 -8.42 17.59 4.14
N MET A 106 -8.75 16.60 3.31
CA MET A 106 -9.52 15.42 3.69
C MET A 106 -8.84 14.62 4.81
N PHE A 107 -7.50 14.49 4.77
CA PHE A 107 -6.74 13.90 5.85
C PHE A 107 -6.95 14.69 7.14
N TYR A 108 -6.73 16.00 7.10
CA TYR A 108 -6.81 16.87 8.29
C TYR A 108 -8.22 16.98 8.87
N TYR A 109 -9.26 16.81 8.06
CA TYR A 109 -10.64 16.74 8.54
C TYR A 109 -10.91 15.42 9.29
N GLY A 110 -10.39 14.29 8.80
CA GLY A 110 -10.67 12.97 9.37
C GLY A 110 -9.70 12.52 10.48
N HIS A 111 -8.42 12.87 10.35
CA HIS A 111 -7.33 12.39 11.19
C HIS A 111 -7.52 12.65 12.69
N PRO A 112 -7.95 13.85 13.14
CA PRO A 112 -8.19 14.07 14.56
C PRO A 112 -9.18 13.07 15.16
N ALA A 113 -10.30 12.80 14.47
CA ALA A 113 -11.30 11.82 14.92
C ALA A 113 -10.73 10.40 15.00
N VAL A 114 -9.91 10.00 14.02
CA VAL A 114 -9.19 8.72 14.06
C VAL A 114 -8.23 8.68 15.24
N LEU A 115 -7.50 9.77 15.51
CA LEU A 115 -6.58 9.85 16.64
C LEU A 115 -7.33 9.71 17.98
N TYR A 116 -8.42 10.42 18.21
CA TYR A 116 -9.25 10.22 19.41
C TYR A 116 -9.57 8.75 19.60
N TYR A 117 -10.11 8.12 18.56
CA TYR A 117 -10.61 6.77 18.65
C TYR A 117 -9.49 5.75 18.89
N ASN A 118 -8.39 5.84 18.13
CA ASN A 118 -7.26 4.93 18.25
C ASN A 118 -6.50 5.09 19.56
N LYS A 119 -6.27 6.32 20.04
CA LYS A 119 -5.59 6.55 21.32
C LYS A 119 -6.44 6.11 22.50
N MET A 120 -7.76 6.25 22.42
CA MET A 120 -8.68 5.69 23.43
C MET A 120 -8.75 4.16 23.39
N ARG A 121 -8.62 3.53 22.22
CA ARG A 121 -8.45 2.07 22.13
C ARG A 121 -7.16 1.60 22.79
N LEU A 122 -6.04 2.28 22.53
CA LEU A 122 -4.76 1.98 23.18
C LEU A 122 -4.80 2.20 24.70
N ALA A 123 -5.54 3.21 25.16
CA ALA A 123 -5.77 3.45 26.58
C ALA A 123 -6.74 2.46 27.24
N GLY A 124 -7.38 1.56 26.47
CA GLY A 124 -8.34 0.58 26.97
C GLY A 124 -9.75 1.12 27.22
N LEU A 125 -10.08 2.32 26.72
CA LEU A 125 -11.42 2.91 26.83
C LEU A 125 -12.39 2.37 25.76
N PHE A 126 -11.86 1.93 24.63
CA PHE A 126 -12.60 1.25 23.55
C PHE A 126 -11.91 -0.06 23.17
N THR A 127 -12.65 -1.02 22.63
CA THR A 127 -12.10 -2.32 22.20
C THR A 127 -12.14 -2.46 20.67
N GLU A 128 -13.28 -2.17 20.07
CA GLU A 128 -13.53 -2.38 18.64
C GLU A 128 -13.28 -1.11 17.80
N PRO A 129 -12.84 -1.25 16.54
CA PRO A 129 -12.80 -0.16 15.56
C PRO A 129 -14.21 0.33 15.18
N VAL A 130 -14.35 1.59 14.79
CA VAL A 130 -15.59 2.13 14.18
C VAL A 130 -15.60 1.86 12.67
N ASP A 131 -14.46 2.07 12.02
CA ASP A 131 -14.25 1.79 10.59
C ASP A 131 -12.77 1.58 10.33
N LEU A 132 -12.34 0.31 10.22
CA LEU A 132 -10.93 -0.05 10.04
C LEU A 132 -10.31 0.55 8.77
N PHE A 133 -11.09 0.77 7.72
CA PHE A 133 -10.55 1.33 6.48
C PHE A 133 -10.23 2.82 6.66
N LEU A 134 -11.18 3.58 7.22
CA LEU A 134 -10.97 5.01 7.50
C LEU A 134 -9.90 5.23 8.56
N GLU A 135 -9.90 4.41 9.62
CA GLU A 135 -8.85 4.44 10.64
C GLU A 135 -7.48 4.20 10.03
N LYS A 136 -7.33 3.23 9.12
CA LYS A 136 -6.04 2.96 8.46
C LYS A 136 -5.59 4.07 7.52
N ILE A 137 -6.48 4.58 6.66
CA ILE A 137 -6.09 5.55 5.62
C ILE A 137 -5.87 6.97 6.19
N LEU A 138 -6.50 7.28 7.32
CA LEU A 138 -6.40 8.59 7.96
C LEU A 138 -5.49 8.57 9.21
N GLU A 139 -4.94 7.43 9.65
CA GLU A 139 -3.99 7.37 10.78
C GLU A 139 -2.56 7.74 10.39
N THR A 140 -2.10 7.31 9.22
CA THR A 140 -0.71 7.54 8.79
C THR A 140 -0.52 8.96 8.26
N GLY A 141 0.13 9.81 9.04
CA GLY A 141 0.59 11.13 8.59
C GLY A 141 1.81 11.03 7.67
N VAL A 142 2.07 12.09 6.89
CA VAL A 142 3.33 12.28 6.16
C VAL A 142 4.12 13.37 6.86
N ASP A 143 5.27 13.00 7.40
CA ASP A 143 6.30 13.95 7.79
C ASP A 143 7.51 13.78 6.87
N GLU A 144 7.79 14.81 6.07
CA GLU A 144 8.78 14.74 5.01
C GLU A 144 10.21 14.86 5.57
N MET A 145 11.17 14.28 4.86
CA MET A 145 12.58 14.33 5.26
C MET A 145 13.42 15.37 4.49
N SER A 146 12.82 16.02 3.47
CA SER A 146 13.40 17.06 2.61
C SER A 146 12.32 17.82 1.79
N TRP A 147 12.62 19.02 1.29
CA TRP A 147 11.67 19.83 0.49
C TRP A 147 11.35 19.25 -0.91
N ASP A 148 12.05 18.20 -1.33
CA ASP A 148 11.81 17.39 -2.54
C ASP A 148 11.21 16.01 -2.23
N ASP A 149 10.95 15.70 -0.96
CA ASP A 149 10.29 14.47 -0.50
C ASP A 149 8.76 14.64 -0.59
N MET A 150 8.27 14.66 -1.83
CA MET A 150 6.87 14.96 -2.13
C MET A 150 5.95 13.82 -1.65
N SER A 151 4.85 14.20 -1.00
CA SER A 151 3.74 13.27 -0.73
C SER A 151 3.20 12.76 -2.06
N LYS A 152 3.33 11.45 -2.25
CA LYS A 152 2.96 10.79 -3.51
C LYS A 152 1.46 10.91 -3.82
N ASN A 153 0.61 11.06 -2.79
CA ASN A 153 -0.84 11.19 -2.90
C ASN A 153 -1.49 10.17 -3.87
N GLU A 154 -0.89 8.99 -4.01
CA GLU A 154 -1.29 7.91 -4.94
C GLU A 154 -2.56 7.17 -4.47
N MET A 155 -3.09 7.54 -3.30
CA MET A 155 -4.24 6.89 -2.66
C MET A 155 -5.56 7.54 -3.11
N ALA A 156 -6.60 6.73 -3.27
CA ALA A 156 -7.96 7.25 -3.43
C ALA A 156 -8.49 7.78 -2.09
N TRP A 157 -8.62 9.10 -1.95
CA TRP A 157 -9.15 9.74 -0.74
C TRP A 157 -10.66 9.45 -0.57
N PRO A 158 -11.12 9.17 0.67
CA PRO A 158 -12.54 8.95 0.95
C PRO A 158 -13.36 10.21 0.69
N ARG A 159 -14.67 10.05 0.49
CA ARG A 159 -15.58 11.18 0.27
C ARG A 159 -15.88 11.92 1.55
N ILE A 160 -16.21 13.21 1.44
CA ILE A 160 -16.50 14.05 2.62
C ILE A 160 -17.64 13.47 3.45
N LYS A 161 -18.67 12.91 2.80
CA LYS A 161 -19.81 12.27 3.45
C LYS A 161 -19.42 11.05 4.29
N GLU A 162 -18.43 10.29 3.85
CA GLU A 162 -17.97 9.08 4.56
C GLU A 162 -17.18 9.46 5.81
N VAL A 163 -16.24 10.41 5.67
CA VAL A 163 -15.45 10.93 6.79
C VAL A 163 -16.33 11.70 7.79
N HIS A 164 -17.30 12.49 7.31
CA HIS A 164 -18.28 13.19 8.15
C HIS A 164 -19.13 12.21 8.98
N ALA A 165 -19.64 11.14 8.35
CA ALA A 165 -20.40 10.11 9.06
C ALA A 165 -19.53 9.37 10.10
N TYR A 166 -18.25 9.13 9.80
CA TYR A 166 -17.29 8.56 10.75
C TYR A 166 -17.06 9.49 11.94
N ARG A 167 -16.76 10.78 11.68
CA ARG A 167 -16.63 11.82 12.70
C ARG A 167 -17.83 11.83 13.64
N LYS A 168 -19.05 11.75 13.12
CA LYS A 168 -20.28 11.68 13.94
C LYS A 168 -20.29 10.53 14.93
N LYS A 169 -19.90 9.33 14.48
CA LYS A 169 -19.83 8.15 15.35
C LYS A 169 -18.78 8.31 16.43
N VAL A 170 -17.58 8.77 16.05
CA VAL A 170 -16.49 9.03 17.01
C VAL A 170 -16.94 10.05 18.06
N TYR A 171 -17.57 11.14 17.65
CA TYR A 171 -18.11 12.14 18.57
C TYR A 171 -19.04 11.52 19.62
N ASP A 172 -19.98 10.67 19.19
CA ASP A 172 -20.92 10.01 20.12
C ASP A 172 -20.21 9.07 21.09
N HIS A 173 -19.20 8.31 20.62
CA HIS A 173 -18.39 7.43 21.46
C HIS A 173 -17.59 8.22 22.51
N VAL A 174 -16.89 9.28 22.08
CA VAL A 174 -16.09 10.14 22.97
C VAL A 174 -17.00 10.82 23.98
N LEU A 175 -18.12 11.41 23.54
CA LEU A 175 -19.08 12.05 24.43
C LEU A 175 -19.66 11.07 25.45
N ASN A 176 -19.91 9.82 25.07
CA ASN A 176 -20.35 8.79 25.99
C ASN A 176 -19.30 8.52 27.08
N VAL A 177 -18.02 8.37 26.72
CA VAL A 177 -16.92 8.25 27.70
C VAL A 177 -16.91 9.43 28.67
N ILE A 178 -16.98 10.66 28.14
CA ILE A 178 -17.02 11.87 28.98
C ILE A 178 -18.24 11.88 29.90
N LYS A 179 -19.38 11.31 29.49
CA LYS A 179 -20.61 11.27 30.30
C LYS A 179 -20.61 10.18 31.37
N THR A 180 -19.94 9.05 31.13
CA THR A 180 -20.09 7.86 31.98
C THR A 180 -18.85 7.49 32.78
N HIS A 181 -17.65 7.96 32.43
CA HIS A 181 -16.42 7.52 33.11
C HIS A 181 -16.39 8.00 34.57
N PRO A 182 -16.16 7.14 35.57
CA PRO A 182 -16.28 7.49 36.99
C PRO A 182 -15.24 8.53 37.46
N ASP A 183 -14.04 8.56 36.88
CA ASP A 183 -12.99 9.52 37.27
C ASP A 183 -13.31 11.00 36.93
N LEU A 184 -14.40 11.26 36.22
CA LEU A 184 -14.94 12.60 35.97
C LEU A 184 -16.03 13.02 36.97
N GLU A 185 -16.44 12.13 37.90
CA GLU A 185 -17.35 12.49 39.00
C GLU A 185 -16.68 13.44 40.02
N PRO A 186 -17.44 14.24 40.76
CA PRO A 186 -16.91 15.01 41.90
C PRO A 186 -16.43 14.08 43.01
N GLY A 187 -15.14 14.12 43.35
CA GLY A 187 -14.58 13.30 44.42
C GLY A 187 -13.12 13.65 44.76
N PRO A 188 -12.61 13.25 45.94
CA PRO A 188 -11.29 13.64 46.44
C PRO A 188 -10.08 12.98 45.73
N LYS A 189 -10.31 12.11 44.74
CA LYS A 189 -9.27 11.41 43.97
C LYS A 189 -9.62 11.32 42.48
N ARG A 190 -9.67 12.46 41.77
CA ARG A 190 -9.72 12.45 40.30
C ARG A 190 -8.34 12.08 39.77
N ASN A 191 -8.27 10.99 39.02
CA ASN A 191 -7.03 10.59 38.34
C ASN A 191 -7.09 10.99 36.87
N LEU A 192 -6.67 12.21 36.55
CA LEU A 192 -6.61 12.74 35.18
C LEU A 192 -5.16 13.02 34.73
N GLY A 193 -4.17 12.51 35.45
CA GLY A 193 -2.75 12.70 35.09
C GLY A 193 -2.28 11.77 33.95
N PRO A 194 -1.00 11.87 33.54
CA PRO A 194 -0.44 11.10 32.42
C PRO A 194 -0.56 9.57 32.52
N SER A 195 -0.75 9.02 33.72
CA SER A 195 -0.98 7.59 33.94
C SER A 195 -2.44 7.15 33.80
N SER A 196 -3.37 8.09 33.68
CA SER A 196 -4.80 7.80 33.53
C SER A 196 -5.15 7.43 32.09
N PRO A 197 -6.04 6.44 31.86
CA PRO A 197 -6.62 6.20 30.54
C PRO A 197 -7.28 7.46 29.93
N LEU A 198 -7.87 8.31 30.78
CA LEU A 198 -8.48 9.57 30.35
C LEU A 198 -7.44 10.60 29.86
N TRP A 199 -6.13 10.37 30.03
CA TRP A 199 -5.12 11.20 29.36
C TRP A 199 -5.26 11.16 27.83
N SER A 200 -5.72 10.03 27.27
CA SER A 200 -6.03 9.89 25.83
C SER A 200 -7.14 10.84 25.35
N LEU A 201 -8.06 11.23 26.25
CA LEU A 201 -9.13 12.18 25.96
C LEU A 201 -8.57 13.58 25.76
N PHE A 202 -7.77 14.06 26.71
CA PHE A 202 -7.13 15.38 26.63
C PHE A 202 -6.09 15.43 25.51
N MET A 203 -5.38 14.33 25.26
CA MET A 203 -4.53 14.17 24.08
C MET A 203 -5.31 14.41 22.80
N GLY A 204 -6.49 13.81 22.67
CA GLY A 204 -7.35 14.04 21.52
C GLY A 204 -7.78 15.51 21.38
N PHE A 205 -8.17 16.16 22.48
CA PHE A 205 -8.57 17.58 22.47
C PHE A 205 -7.45 18.49 21.96
N GLU A 206 -6.25 18.36 22.55
CA GLU A 206 -5.12 19.21 22.18
C GLU A 206 -4.58 18.85 20.79
N HIS A 207 -4.65 17.59 20.39
CA HIS A 207 -4.28 17.18 19.04
C HIS A 207 -5.22 17.76 17.97
N GLU A 208 -6.52 17.81 18.25
CA GLU A 208 -7.48 18.45 17.35
C GLU A 208 -7.19 19.95 17.19
N LYS A 209 -6.70 20.62 18.25
CA LYS A 209 -6.29 22.03 18.19
C LYS A 209 -5.02 22.25 17.34
N ILE A 210 -4.03 21.36 17.43
CA ILE A 210 -2.88 21.35 16.52
C ILE A 210 -3.33 21.26 15.05
N HIS A 211 -4.29 20.39 14.78
CA HIS A 211 -4.84 20.22 13.44
C HIS A 211 -5.73 21.39 13.01
N PHE A 212 -6.39 22.08 13.92
CA PHE A 212 -7.12 23.32 13.64
C PHE A 212 -6.15 24.42 13.17
N GLU A 213 -5.05 24.66 13.89
CA GLU A 213 -4.03 25.62 13.49
C GLU A 213 -3.35 25.20 12.17
N THR A 214 -2.87 23.96 12.07
CA THR A 214 -2.20 23.45 10.85
C THR A 214 -3.11 23.55 9.62
N SER A 215 -4.39 23.19 9.76
CA SER A 215 -5.35 23.27 8.65
C SER A 215 -5.60 24.71 8.22
N SER A 216 -5.57 25.67 9.16
CA SER A 216 -5.77 27.08 8.83
C SER A 216 -4.65 27.63 7.92
N VAL A 217 -3.42 27.16 8.10
CA VAL A 217 -2.28 27.48 7.23
C VAL A 217 -2.47 26.88 5.84
N LEU A 218 -2.82 25.58 5.77
CA LEU A 218 -3.07 24.90 4.48
C LEU A 218 -4.25 25.51 3.71
N ILE A 219 -5.30 25.93 4.42
CA ILE A 219 -6.45 26.63 3.84
C ILE A 219 -6.05 28.00 3.31
N ARG A 220 -5.16 28.73 4.01
CA ARG A 220 -4.62 30.02 3.55
C ARG A 220 -3.87 29.91 2.22
N GLU A 221 -3.26 28.76 1.95
CA GLU A 221 -2.54 28.46 0.70
C GLU A 221 -3.44 28.11 -0.49
N LEU A 222 -4.73 27.83 -0.25
CA LEU A 222 -5.70 27.55 -1.30
C LEU A 222 -6.07 28.82 -2.10
N PRO A 223 -6.49 28.65 -3.36
CA PRO A 223 -7.10 29.72 -4.13
C PRO A 223 -8.30 30.32 -3.40
N LEU A 224 -8.41 31.64 -3.47
CA LEU A 224 -9.44 32.42 -2.78
C LEU A 224 -10.86 32.00 -3.18
N GLU A 225 -11.06 31.59 -4.42
CA GLU A 225 -12.36 31.18 -4.96
C GLU A 225 -12.87 29.84 -4.39
N LEU A 226 -11.99 29.03 -3.80
CA LEU A 226 -12.34 27.72 -3.22
C LEU A 226 -12.75 27.79 -1.76
N VAL A 227 -12.58 28.97 -1.14
CA VAL A 227 -12.82 29.19 0.28
C VAL A 227 -13.74 30.37 0.50
N GLU A 228 -14.41 30.41 1.65
CA GLU A 228 -15.16 31.57 2.14
C GLU A 228 -15.00 31.71 3.64
N THR A 229 -15.18 32.92 4.17
CA THR A 229 -15.17 33.15 5.61
C THR A 229 -16.36 32.41 6.25
N PRO A 230 -16.12 31.48 7.19
CA PRO A 230 -17.20 30.76 7.86
C PRO A 230 -18.18 31.69 8.58
N LYS A 231 -19.47 31.31 8.62
CA LYS A 231 -20.54 32.09 9.28
C LYS A 231 -20.24 32.44 10.75
N TYR A 232 -19.60 31.53 11.47
CA TYR A 232 -19.31 31.66 12.91
C TYR A 232 -17.82 31.92 13.20
N TRP A 233 -17.10 32.45 12.20
CA TRP A 233 -15.68 32.79 12.31
C TRP A 233 -15.48 34.02 13.19
N VAL A 234 -14.41 34.03 13.99
CA VAL A 234 -14.03 35.20 14.79
C VAL A 234 -13.66 36.36 13.86
N PRO A 235 -14.05 37.61 14.18
CA PRO A 235 -13.68 38.76 13.36
C PRO A 235 -12.18 39.05 13.38
N MET A 236 -11.70 39.67 12.31
CA MET A 236 -10.34 40.20 12.26
C MET A 236 -10.16 41.34 13.27
N HIS A 237 -8.92 41.57 13.68
CA HIS A 237 -8.60 42.74 14.49
C HIS A 237 -8.96 44.04 13.72
N PRO A 238 -9.53 45.09 14.36
CA PRO A 238 -9.97 46.30 13.67
C PRO A 238 -8.90 47.00 12.81
N SER A 239 -7.62 46.83 13.14
CA SER A 239 -6.53 47.40 12.33
C SER A 239 -6.39 46.77 10.94
N ALA A 240 -7.03 45.63 10.66
CA ALA A 240 -7.12 45.04 9.33
C ALA A 240 -7.89 45.91 8.32
N MET A 241 -8.74 46.82 8.82
CA MET A 241 -9.58 47.71 7.99
C MET A 241 -8.91 49.05 7.66
N LEU A 242 -7.70 49.29 8.17
CA LEU A 242 -6.97 50.53 7.94
C LEU A 242 -6.33 50.53 6.55
N LYS A 243 -6.54 51.60 5.79
CA LYS A 243 -5.81 51.81 4.54
C LYS A 243 -4.36 52.17 4.84
N THR A 244 -3.43 51.51 4.15
CA THR A 244 -2.00 51.72 4.33
C THR A 244 -1.34 52.21 3.03
N PRO A 245 -0.22 52.94 3.12
CA PRO A 245 0.51 53.37 1.94
C PRO A 245 1.24 52.19 1.29
N VAL A 246 1.53 52.31 -0.02
CA VAL A 246 2.35 51.33 -0.76
C VAL A 246 3.76 51.21 -0.17
N LYS A 247 4.33 52.35 0.24
CA LYS A 247 5.66 52.43 0.86
C LYS A 247 5.51 52.85 2.32
N PRO A 248 5.76 51.96 3.28
CA PRO A 248 5.59 52.28 4.70
C PRO A 248 6.72 53.15 5.24
N THR A 249 6.41 53.98 6.22
CA THR A 249 7.38 54.83 6.94
C THR A 249 7.47 54.40 8.41
N PRO A 250 8.68 54.13 8.95
CA PRO A 250 8.86 53.85 10.38
C PRO A 250 8.31 54.98 11.25
N GLY A 251 7.75 54.64 12.41
CA GLY A 251 7.18 55.59 13.37
C GLY A 251 5.80 56.16 12.98
N LYS A 252 5.37 55.97 11.72
CA LYS A 252 4.05 56.40 11.22
C LYS A 252 3.15 55.21 10.89
N ASP A 253 3.61 54.33 10.01
CA ASP A 253 2.80 53.21 9.49
C ASP A 253 3.06 51.90 10.25
N TYR A 254 4.22 51.81 10.91
CA TYR A 254 4.61 50.73 11.82
C TYR A 254 5.54 51.27 12.90
N PRO A 255 5.56 50.67 14.10
CA PRO A 255 6.38 51.15 15.20
C PRO A 255 7.88 50.96 14.93
N GLU A 256 8.70 51.91 15.38
CA GLU A 256 10.16 51.71 15.43
C GLU A 256 10.48 50.62 16.45
N ASN A 257 11.44 49.75 16.11
CA ASN A 257 11.82 48.60 16.93
C ASN A 257 13.17 48.85 17.59
N HIS A 258 13.16 49.08 18.91
CA HIS A 258 14.37 49.37 19.68
C HIS A 258 15.02 48.10 20.21
N TRP A 259 16.31 48.15 20.51
CA TRP A 259 17.00 47.09 21.22
C TRP A 259 16.86 47.27 22.73
N VAL A 260 16.47 46.19 23.41
CA VAL A 260 16.28 46.11 24.86
C VAL A 260 17.40 45.24 25.43
N LYS A 261 18.17 45.80 26.36
CA LYS A 261 19.20 45.07 27.12
C LYS A 261 18.54 44.21 28.19
N VAL A 262 18.82 42.91 28.17
CA VAL A 262 18.29 41.94 29.11
C VAL A 262 19.45 41.37 29.92
N PRO A 263 19.47 41.58 31.25
CA PRO A 263 20.44 40.93 32.12
C PRO A 263 20.30 39.41 32.05
N GLY A 264 21.42 38.74 31.83
CA GLY A 264 21.56 37.31 31.88
C GLY A 264 21.17 36.72 33.25
N GLY A 265 21.26 35.41 33.35
CA GLY A 265 20.92 34.68 34.56
C GLY A 265 20.68 33.20 34.29
N THR A 266 20.56 32.43 35.36
CA THR A 266 20.26 31.00 35.27
C THR A 266 18.76 30.78 35.16
N VAL A 267 18.31 30.13 34.09
CA VAL A 267 16.91 29.75 33.85
C VAL A 267 16.72 28.26 34.07
N HIS A 268 15.52 27.89 34.54
CA HIS A 268 15.11 26.51 34.80
C HIS A 268 13.76 26.29 34.12
N TYR A 269 13.65 25.27 33.28
CA TYR A 269 12.44 25.01 32.52
C TYR A 269 12.20 23.52 32.29
N GLY A 270 10.93 23.18 32.02
CA GLY A 270 10.39 21.83 31.97
C GLY A 270 9.09 21.74 32.77
N LYS A 271 8.04 21.19 32.16
CA LYS A 271 6.73 21.03 32.78
C LYS A 271 6.79 19.89 33.80
N THR A 272 6.36 20.16 35.01
CA THR A 272 6.29 19.14 36.06
C THR A 272 4.94 18.41 36.03
N PRO A 273 4.86 17.14 36.48
CA PRO A 273 3.61 16.36 36.45
C PRO A 273 2.49 16.91 37.34
N ASP A 274 2.81 17.75 38.31
CA ASP A 274 1.85 18.43 39.21
C ASP A 274 1.18 19.65 38.59
N VAL A 275 1.65 20.12 37.42
CA VAL A 275 0.93 21.18 36.68
C VAL A 275 -0.38 20.60 36.17
N PRO A 276 -1.55 21.14 36.58
CA PRO A 276 -2.85 20.51 36.39
C PRO A 276 -3.43 20.82 35.01
N SER A 277 -2.67 20.49 33.97
CA SER A 277 -3.03 20.66 32.57
C SER A 277 -2.40 19.56 31.73
N TYR A 278 -2.97 19.31 30.56
CA TYR A 278 -2.33 18.50 29.54
C TYR A 278 -0.96 19.09 29.14
N GLY A 279 -0.05 18.23 28.69
CA GLY A 279 1.24 18.59 28.10
C GLY A 279 1.75 17.46 27.20
N TRP A 280 2.55 17.80 26.21
CA TRP A 280 3.21 16.81 25.35
C TRP A 280 4.46 16.24 26.02
N ASP A 281 4.84 15.03 25.63
CA ASP A 281 5.96 14.30 26.23
C ASP A 281 7.28 15.09 26.25
N ASN A 282 7.56 15.85 25.18
CA ASN A 282 8.78 16.67 25.05
C ASN A 282 8.86 17.83 26.04
N GLU A 283 7.77 18.16 26.71
CA GLU A 283 7.70 19.27 27.66
C GLU A 283 8.05 18.83 29.07
N TYR A 284 7.95 17.53 29.34
CA TYR A 284 8.30 16.93 30.62
C TYR A 284 9.79 16.63 30.71
N GLY A 285 10.33 16.77 31.92
CA GLY A 285 11.76 16.76 32.19
C GLY A 285 12.18 18.10 32.78
N SER A 286 13.48 18.35 32.82
CA SER A 286 14.01 19.63 33.28
C SER A 286 15.27 20.01 32.51
N ARG A 287 15.59 21.29 32.49
CA ARG A 287 16.88 21.78 32.05
C ARG A 287 17.23 23.06 32.79
N THR A 288 18.50 23.17 33.19
CA THR A 288 19.08 24.39 33.75
C THR A 288 20.12 24.94 32.78
N LYS A 289 19.99 26.23 32.42
CA LYS A 289 20.91 26.92 31.50
C LYS A 289 21.28 28.29 32.04
N THR A 290 22.52 28.69 31.84
CA THR A 290 22.99 30.04 32.17
C THR A 290 22.97 30.89 30.91
N VAL A 291 22.09 31.89 30.88
CA VAL A 291 21.95 32.86 29.79
C VAL A 291 22.88 34.04 30.07
N LYS A 292 23.73 34.44 29.12
CA LYS A 292 24.55 35.65 29.25
C LYS A 292 23.73 36.90 28.94
N ASP A 293 24.22 38.07 29.33
CA ASP A 293 23.60 39.34 28.95
C ASP A 293 23.47 39.45 27.43
N PHE A 294 22.28 39.81 26.98
CA PHE A 294 21.94 39.89 25.58
C PHE A 294 21.03 41.10 25.31
N GLU A 295 21.00 41.53 24.06
CA GLU A 295 20.02 42.48 23.55
C GLU A 295 18.98 41.75 22.72
N VAL A 296 17.74 42.21 22.81
CA VAL A 296 16.64 41.69 22.01
C VAL A 296 15.81 42.85 21.46
N THR A 297 15.24 42.70 20.28
CA THR A 297 14.27 43.66 19.74
C THR A 297 13.04 43.75 20.63
N GLU A 298 12.58 44.98 20.91
CA GLU A 298 11.46 45.32 21.81
C GLU A 298 10.18 44.57 21.41
N GLN A 299 9.93 44.45 20.10
CA GLN A 299 8.76 43.80 19.52
C GLN A 299 9.19 42.85 18.38
N LEU A 300 8.25 42.02 17.92
CA LEU A 300 8.45 41.16 16.75
C LEU A 300 8.77 42.00 15.50
N ILE A 301 9.50 41.41 14.55
CA ILE A 301 9.77 42.06 13.27
C ILE A 301 8.45 42.25 12.52
N SER A 302 8.10 43.50 12.23
CA SER A 302 6.85 43.85 11.56
C SER A 302 6.95 43.69 10.04
N ASN A 303 5.82 43.60 9.34
CA ASN A 303 5.78 43.63 7.87
C ASN A 303 6.45 44.89 7.31
N GLY A 304 6.29 46.04 7.98
CA GLY A 304 6.91 47.30 7.59
C GLY A 304 8.43 47.29 7.74
N GLU A 305 8.95 46.63 8.79
CA GLU A 305 10.39 46.44 8.97
C GLU A 305 10.96 45.46 7.92
N TYR A 306 10.25 44.35 7.70
CA TYR A 306 10.64 43.33 6.71
C TYR A 306 10.55 43.84 5.26
N TYR A 307 9.68 44.81 4.98
CA TYR A 307 9.53 45.43 3.66
C TYR A 307 10.85 45.96 3.12
N GLU A 308 11.67 46.56 3.98
CA GLU A 308 12.94 47.13 3.54
C GLU A 308 13.91 46.07 3.01
N PHE A 309 13.96 44.90 3.63
CA PHE A 309 14.75 43.75 3.17
C PHE A 309 14.32 43.25 1.78
N VAL A 310 13.02 43.29 1.51
CA VAL A 310 12.45 42.94 0.21
C VAL A 310 12.71 44.03 -0.83
N ALA A 311 12.42 45.29 -0.47
CA ALA A 311 12.50 46.45 -1.37
C ALA A 311 13.95 46.82 -1.74
N SER A 312 14.93 46.51 -0.90
CA SER A 312 16.36 46.70 -1.23
C SER A 312 16.90 45.67 -2.24
N GLY A 313 16.12 44.65 -2.59
CA GLY A 313 16.57 43.49 -3.38
C GLY A 313 17.42 42.50 -2.59
N SER A 314 17.57 42.69 -1.27
CA SER A 314 18.38 41.81 -0.42
C SER A 314 17.74 40.44 -0.24
N TYR A 315 16.41 40.36 -0.21
CA TYR A 315 15.70 39.08 -0.15
C TYR A 315 16.13 38.11 -1.26
N ILE A 316 16.36 38.60 -2.49
CA ILE A 316 16.81 37.76 -3.61
C ILE A 316 18.34 37.62 -3.71
N ASN A 317 19.11 38.24 -2.83
CA ASN A 317 20.57 38.13 -2.82
C ASN A 317 21.03 36.86 -2.08
N ASP A 318 21.71 35.97 -2.80
CA ASP A 318 22.19 34.68 -2.30
C ASP A 318 23.05 34.79 -1.03
N LYS A 319 23.78 35.90 -0.84
CA LYS A 319 24.73 36.05 0.29
C LYS A 319 24.10 36.00 1.68
N TYR A 320 22.79 36.27 1.79
CA TYR A 320 22.07 36.28 3.06
C TYR A 320 21.47 34.92 3.43
N TRP A 321 21.42 33.97 2.49
CA TRP A 321 20.74 32.71 2.71
C TRP A 321 21.71 31.61 3.15
N GLY A 322 21.30 30.83 4.15
CA GLY A 322 21.99 29.58 4.47
C GLY A 322 21.84 28.58 3.32
N GLN A 323 22.69 27.57 3.26
CA GLN A 323 22.75 26.63 2.13
C GLN A 323 21.39 25.99 1.81
N GLU A 324 20.72 25.43 2.80
CA GLU A 324 19.39 24.80 2.65
C GLU A 324 18.31 25.83 2.25
N GLY A 325 18.26 26.96 2.95
CA GLY A 325 17.33 28.05 2.63
C GLY A 325 17.52 28.63 1.22
N LEU A 326 18.77 28.70 0.73
CA LEU A 326 19.08 29.13 -0.62
C LEU A 326 18.55 28.14 -1.66
N GLN A 327 18.72 26.85 -1.42
CA GLN A 327 18.19 25.78 -2.28
C GLN A 327 16.67 25.85 -2.33
N TRP A 328 16.02 25.90 -1.18
CA TRP A 328 14.56 26.06 -1.08
C TRP A 328 14.07 27.31 -1.82
N ARG A 329 14.68 28.48 -1.58
CA ARG A 329 14.25 29.76 -2.19
C ARG A 329 14.39 29.73 -3.71
N LYS A 330 15.49 29.15 -4.22
CA LYS A 330 15.73 28.98 -5.67
C LYS A 330 14.74 28.00 -6.28
N PHE A 331 14.47 26.88 -5.60
CA PHE A 331 13.48 25.89 -6.05
C PHE A 331 12.07 26.48 -6.12
N ARG A 332 11.65 27.20 -5.07
CA ARG A 332 10.36 27.88 -4.97
C ARG A 332 10.30 29.23 -5.69
N ASN A 333 11.36 29.62 -6.38
CA ASN A 333 11.49 30.88 -7.12
C ASN A 333 10.85 32.09 -6.41
N THR A 334 11.04 32.17 -5.09
CA THR A 334 10.35 33.17 -4.27
C THR A 334 11.15 34.47 -4.20
N LYS A 335 10.43 35.60 -4.23
CA LYS A 335 10.99 36.96 -4.25
C LYS A 335 10.52 37.83 -3.07
N ARG A 336 9.68 37.26 -2.21
CA ARG A 336 9.03 37.90 -1.05
C ARG A 336 8.36 36.83 -0.19
N PRO A 337 7.94 37.14 1.05
CA PRO A 337 7.16 36.21 1.86
C PRO A 337 5.95 35.64 1.12
N THR A 338 5.65 34.36 1.35
CA THR A 338 4.64 33.60 0.58
C THR A 338 3.28 34.29 0.56
N PHE A 339 2.80 34.78 1.72
CA PHE A 339 1.47 35.38 1.85
C PHE A 339 1.42 36.87 1.46
N TRP A 340 2.52 37.44 0.95
CA TRP A 340 2.51 38.77 0.35
C TRP A 340 2.07 38.68 -1.11
N VAL A 341 0.88 39.20 -1.40
CA VAL A 341 0.28 39.20 -2.73
C VAL A 341 0.70 40.48 -3.46
N ALA A 342 1.29 40.36 -4.65
CA ALA A 342 1.63 41.54 -5.45
C ALA A 342 0.37 42.19 -6.01
N HIS A 343 0.25 43.50 -5.85
CA HIS A 343 -0.81 44.32 -6.37
C HIS A 343 -0.20 45.32 -7.36
N GLY A 344 -0.44 45.14 -8.66
CA GLY A 344 0.17 45.98 -9.71
C GLY A 344 1.46 45.43 -10.33
N PRO A 345 2.12 46.20 -11.22
CA PRO A 345 3.33 45.79 -11.94
C PRO A 345 4.49 45.32 -11.04
N GLU A 346 5.22 44.29 -11.50
CA GLU A 346 6.40 43.77 -10.80
C GLU A 346 7.48 44.87 -10.66
N GLY A 347 8.07 44.99 -9.47
CA GLY A 347 9.08 46.02 -9.15
C GLY A 347 8.55 47.29 -8.47
N LEU A 348 7.23 47.51 -8.40
CA LEU A 348 6.66 48.61 -7.60
C LEU A 348 6.66 48.33 -6.09
N HIS A 349 6.89 47.07 -5.71
CA HIS A 349 6.80 46.60 -4.33
C HIS A 349 5.46 46.96 -3.65
N ASP A 350 4.39 47.01 -4.44
CA ASP A 350 3.02 47.16 -3.94
C ASP A 350 2.46 45.78 -3.59
N TYR A 351 2.19 45.59 -2.30
CA TYR A 351 1.82 44.30 -1.73
C TYR A 351 0.53 44.43 -0.91
N LYS A 352 -0.26 43.36 -0.93
CA LYS A 352 -1.39 43.08 -0.06
C LYS A 352 -1.11 41.84 0.78
N LEU A 353 -1.84 41.64 1.86
CA LEU A 353 -1.69 40.47 2.72
C LEU A 353 -2.80 39.45 2.46
N ARG A 354 -2.42 38.20 2.16
CA ARG A 354 -3.33 37.05 2.19
C ARG A 354 -3.57 36.66 3.65
N THR A 355 -4.78 36.84 4.16
CA THR A 355 -5.26 36.19 5.40
C THR A 355 -5.82 34.80 5.06
N ILE A 356 -6.32 34.05 6.04
CA ILE A 356 -6.87 32.70 5.82
C ILE A 356 -7.93 32.70 4.71
N PHE A 357 -8.86 33.66 4.74
CA PHE A 357 -10.01 33.71 3.81
C PHE A 357 -10.04 34.93 2.91
N GLU A 358 -9.21 35.94 3.13
CA GLU A 358 -9.30 37.22 2.42
C GLU A 358 -7.94 37.73 1.95
N ILE A 359 -7.97 38.77 1.11
CA ILE A 359 -6.81 39.60 0.80
C ILE A 359 -7.16 41.01 1.27
N ILE A 360 -6.35 41.54 2.17
CA ILE A 360 -6.54 42.88 2.77
C ILE A 360 -5.38 43.80 2.38
N ASP A 361 -5.56 45.11 2.59
CA ASP A 361 -4.47 46.07 2.47
C ASP A 361 -3.35 45.71 3.47
N MET A 362 -2.08 45.89 3.09
CA MET A 362 -0.96 45.39 3.87
C MET A 362 -0.88 46.06 5.25
N PRO A 363 -1.05 45.31 6.36
CA PRO A 363 -0.95 45.88 7.70
C PRO A 363 0.53 45.93 8.12
N TRP A 364 1.20 47.05 7.82
CA TRP A 364 2.64 47.21 8.05
C TRP A 364 3.06 47.04 9.51
N SER A 365 2.17 47.35 10.46
CA SER A 365 2.43 47.20 11.90
C SER A 365 2.25 45.78 12.44
N TRP A 366 1.71 44.84 11.66
CA TRP A 366 1.57 43.43 12.07
C TRP A 366 2.91 42.69 11.92
N PRO A 367 3.12 41.57 12.64
CA PRO A 367 4.32 40.75 12.49
C PRO A 367 4.47 40.23 11.06
N ALA A 368 5.72 40.12 10.60
CA ALA A 368 6.04 39.44 9.37
C ALA A 368 5.96 37.92 9.58
N GLU A 369 5.02 37.27 8.90
CA GLU A 369 4.86 35.82 8.91
C GLU A 369 5.78 35.20 7.84
N VAL A 370 6.82 34.48 8.28
CA VAL A 370 7.89 33.95 7.44
C VAL A 370 8.38 32.59 7.96
N ASN A 371 9.04 31.80 7.11
CA ASN A 371 9.71 30.58 7.56
C ASN A 371 11.07 30.87 8.24
N TYR A 372 11.70 29.86 8.82
CA TYR A 372 12.96 30.03 9.55
C TYR A 372 14.10 30.54 8.67
N HIS A 373 14.20 30.04 7.43
CA HIS A 373 15.26 30.46 6.52
C HIS A 373 15.14 31.94 6.12
N GLU A 374 13.92 32.41 5.89
CA GLU A 374 13.60 33.81 5.64
C GLU A 374 13.96 34.71 6.83
N ALA A 375 13.67 34.26 8.05
CA ALA A 375 14.02 34.96 9.29
C ALA A 375 15.54 35.07 9.48
N GLN A 376 16.29 33.99 9.27
CA GLN A 376 17.76 34.02 9.34
C GLN A 376 18.38 34.90 8.26
N ALA A 377 17.83 34.91 7.05
CA ALA A 377 18.32 35.77 5.98
C ALA A 377 18.14 37.25 6.32
N TYR A 378 17.01 37.61 6.91
CA TYR A 378 16.77 38.96 7.42
C TYR A 378 17.77 39.34 8.53
N ALA A 379 18.03 38.45 9.49
CA ALA A 379 18.99 38.71 10.58
C ALA A 379 20.39 39.05 10.04
N ARG A 380 20.89 38.27 9.07
CA ARG A 380 22.20 38.50 8.43
C ARG A 380 22.23 39.83 7.66
N TRP A 381 21.16 40.16 6.94
CA TRP A 381 21.05 41.45 6.24
C TRP A 381 21.02 42.62 7.20
N LYS A 382 20.22 42.53 8.27
CA LYS A 382 20.05 43.59 9.25
C LYS A 382 21.36 43.85 10.00
N GLN A 383 22.13 42.80 10.30
CA GLN A 383 23.47 42.94 10.90
C GLN A 383 24.44 43.72 10.00
N GLU A 384 24.51 43.39 8.71
CA GLU A 384 25.35 44.11 7.74
C GLU A 384 24.90 45.56 7.60
N LYS A 385 23.57 45.77 7.50
CA LYS A 385 22.98 47.10 7.37
C LYS A 385 23.27 48.01 8.57
N ASP A 386 23.14 47.47 9.78
CA ASP A 386 23.41 48.21 11.01
C ASP A 386 24.92 48.35 11.29
N ASN A 387 25.76 47.70 10.47
CA ASN A 387 27.22 47.73 10.54
C ASN A 387 27.76 47.45 11.96
N THR A 388 27.17 46.44 12.61
CA THR A 388 27.50 46.05 13.97
C THR A 388 28.47 44.86 14.02
N LYS A 389 29.25 44.78 15.11
CA LYS A 389 30.10 43.62 15.41
C LYS A 389 29.36 42.53 16.18
N LEU A 390 28.16 42.83 16.71
CA LEU A 390 27.31 41.84 17.35
C LEU A 390 26.73 40.89 16.30
N ILE A 391 26.50 39.65 16.69
CA ILE A 391 25.89 38.65 15.80
C ILE A 391 24.38 38.70 16.00
N TYR A 392 23.65 39.11 14.95
CA TYR A 392 22.19 39.08 14.96
C TYR A 392 21.71 37.69 14.58
N ARG A 393 20.79 37.17 15.37
CA ARG A 393 20.21 35.83 15.23
C ARG A 393 18.79 35.81 15.76
N LEU A 394 18.13 34.65 15.66
CA LEU A 394 16.87 34.44 16.34
C LEU A 394 17.11 34.18 17.84
N ILE A 395 16.04 34.24 18.62
CA ILE A 395 16.09 33.98 20.07
C ILE A 395 16.36 32.50 20.36
N THR A 396 17.02 32.16 21.47
CA THR A 396 17.11 30.77 21.94
C THR A 396 15.98 30.41 22.90
N GLU A 397 15.69 29.12 23.09
CA GLU A 397 14.71 28.65 24.09
C GLU A 397 15.03 29.17 25.50
N PRO A 398 16.28 29.08 26.02
CA PRO A 398 16.64 29.68 27.31
C PRO A 398 16.40 31.20 27.39
N GLU A 399 16.64 31.94 26.31
CA GLU A 399 16.37 33.37 26.27
C GLU A 399 14.87 33.67 26.28
N HIS A 400 14.07 32.91 25.53
CA HIS A 400 12.62 33.02 25.57
C HIS A 400 12.08 32.76 26.98
N VAL A 401 12.60 31.72 27.66
CA VAL A 401 12.30 31.44 29.08
C VAL A 401 12.72 32.61 29.97
N ARG A 402 13.92 33.19 29.77
CA ARG A 402 14.38 34.36 30.54
C ARG A 402 13.45 35.56 30.40
N LEU A 403 12.92 35.79 29.20
CA LEU A 403 11.95 36.86 28.92
C LEU A 403 10.58 36.58 29.56
N ARG A 404 10.20 35.31 29.68
CA ARG A 404 8.96 34.87 30.34
C ARG A 404 9.02 34.99 31.87
N ASP A 405 10.09 34.51 32.50
CA ASP A 405 10.17 34.33 33.97
C ASP A 405 10.22 35.64 34.78
N ALA A 406 10.22 36.80 34.12
CA ALA A 406 10.18 38.12 34.74
C ALA A 406 8.82 38.49 35.41
N GLY A 407 8.05 37.50 35.89
CA GLY A 407 6.84 37.69 36.70
C GLY A 407 5.53 37.19 36.07
N THR A 408 5.56 36.07 35.35
CA THR A 408 4.39 35.47 34.68
C THR A 408 3.84 34.29 35.49
N ASP A 409 2.52 34.12 35.55
CA ASP A 409 1.88 32.94 36.17
C ASP A 409 2.32 31.66 35.43
N PRO A 410 2.81 30.61 36.12
CA PRO A 410 3.19 29.34 35.50
C PRO A 410 2.02 28.63 34.79
N VAL A 411 0.78 29.02 35.13
CA VAL A 411 -0.44 28.62 34.42
C VAL A 411 -1.15 29.91 33.98
N LEU A 412 -0.80 30.44 32.80
CA LEU A 412 -1.44 31.63 32.20
C LEU A 412 -2.98 31.59 32.14
N GLN A 413 -3.62 30.45 32.42
CA GLN A 413 -5.02 30.15 32.13
C GLN A 413 -5.80 29.47 33.27
N LYS A 414 -5.40 29.65 34.55
CA LYS A 414 -6.10 29.02 35.70
C LYS A 414 -7.44 29.70 35.99
N GLN A 415 -8.50 29.35 35.25
CA GLN A 415 -9.83 29.93 35.41
C GLN A 415 -10.96 28.90 35.38
N ALA A 416 -12.10 29.29 35.96
CA ALA A 416 -13.36 28.59 35.78
C ALA A 416 -14.01 29.04 34.46
N TYR A 417 -14.64 28.12 33.73
CA TYR A 417 -15.34 28.46 32.50
C TYR A 417 -16.64 29.24 32.79
N SER A 418 -16.87 30.31 32.03
CA SER A 418 -18.12 31.08 32.04
C SER A 418 -18.94 30.84 30.77
N ASP A 419 -20.27 30.94 30.89
CA ASP A 419 -21.19 30.84 29.74
C ASP A 419 -21.06 32.01 28.74
N ASP A 420 -20.39 33.10 29.13
CA ASP A 420 -20.09 34.26 28.28
C ASP A 420 -18.66 34.17 27.72
N GLY A 421 -18.54 34.04 26.39
CA GLY A 421 -17.25 33.89 25.70
C GLY A 421 -16.32 35.10 25.80
N GLU A 422 -16.83 36.31 26.04
CA GLU A 422 -15.98 37.49 26.28
C GLU A 422 -15.37 37.48 27.68
N ALA A 423 -16.06 36.91 28.67
CA ALA A 423 -15.57 36.80 30.05
C ALA A 423 -14.43 35.78 30.21
N LEU A 424 -14.21 34.90 29.22
CA LEU A 424 -13.06 33.99 29.15
C LEU A 424 -11.75 34.68 28.70
N ARG A 425 -11.79 35.97 28.35
CA ARG A 425 -10.64 36.75 27.88
C ARG A 425 -9.94 37.45 29.04
N VAL A 426 -8.90 36.84 29.58
CA VAL A 426 -8.15 37.43 30.71
C VAL A 426 -6.64 37.50 30.48
N ILE A 427 -6.17 37.14 29.27
CA ILE A 427 -4.74 37.13 28.93
C ILE A 427 -4.43 38.33 28.02
N PRO A 428 -3.44 39.18 28.38
CA PRO A 428 -2.98 40.28 27.53
C PRO A 428 -2.08 39.78 26.38
N ALA A 429 -2.55 38.78 25.65
CA ALA A 429 -1.91 38.20 24.47
C ALA A 429 -3.00 37.71 23.51
N ASN A 430 -2.72 37.73 22.21
CA ASN A 430 -3.68 37.32 21.18
C ASN A 430 -3.78 35.79 21.10
N PHE A 431 -4.49 35.14 22.00
CA PHE A 431 -4.57 33.66 22.03
C PHE A 431 -5.99 33.16 22.03
N ASN A 432 -6.16 31.84 21.86
CA ASN A 432 -7.46 31.18 21.92
C ASN A 432 -8.44 31.82 20.93
N PHE A 433 -7.92 32.14 19.74
CA PHE A 433 -8.69 32.68 18.64
C PHE A 433 -9.49 33.94 19.05
N GLN A 434 -8.84 34.87 19.76
CA GLN A 434 -9.42 36.17 20.15
C GLN A 434 -9.70 37.05 18.93
N TYR A 435 -8.78 37.02 17.97
CA TYR A 435 -8.92 37.59 16.64
C TYR A 435 -8.53 36.51 15.62
N SER A 436 -9.15 36.54 14.44
CA SER A 436 -8.79 35.61 13.37
C SER A 436 -7.52 35.99 12.59
N THR A 437 -6.73 36.90 13.13
CA THR A 437 -5.54 37.48 12.51
C THR A 437 -4.54 37.88 13.59
N ALA A 438 -3.31 38.15 13.16
CA ALA A 438 -2.36 38.90 13.96
C ALA A 438 -2.89 40.31 14.31
N THR A 439 -2.22 40.95 15.26
CA THR A 439 -2.44 42.31 15.74
C THR A 439 -1.17 43.15 15.56
N PRO A 440 -1.22 44.49 15.67
CA PRO A 440 -0.01 45.31 15.64
C PRO A 440 1.01 44.86 16.69
N VAL A 441 2.30 44.82 16.35
CA VAL A 441 3.39 44.29 17.20
C VAL A 441 3.60 45.03 18.52
N ASN A 442 2.93 46.18 18.68
CA ASN A 442 2.95 47.04 19.85
C ASN A 442 1.57 47.18 20.51
N PHE A 443 0.62 46.29 20.21
CA PHE A 443 -0.75 46.37 20.71
C PHE A 443 -0.84 46.08 22.21
N TYR A 444 -0.18 45.02 22.67
CA TYR A 444 -0.14 44.67 24.09
C TYR A 444 1.00 45.39 24.82
N ALA A 445 0.83 45.61 26.12
CA ALA A 445 1.82 46.25 26.96
C ALA A 445 3.10 45.41 27.08
N ALA A 446 4.24 46.08 27.25
CA ALA A 446 5.51 45.41 27.48
C ALA A 446 5.53 44.67 28.83
N ASN A 447 6.26 43.57 28.91
CA ASN A 447 6.59 42.91 30.17
C ASN A 447 7.53 43.79 31.01
N LYS A 448 7.88 43.34 32.23
CA LYS A 448 8.76 44.10 33.15
C LYS A 448 10.16 44.37 32.61
N LEU A 449 10.58 43.65 31.57
CA LEU A 449 11.86 43.84 30.89
C LEU A 449 11.76 44.80 29.69
N GLY A 450 10.58 45.32 29.37
CA GLY A 450 10.38 46.20 28.21
C GLY A 450 10.10 45.45 26.89
N VAL A 451 9.85 44.14 26.93
CA VAL A 451 9.58 43.33 25.73
C VAL A 451 8.08 43.16 25.50
N LYS A 452 7.61 43.40 24.28
CA LYS A 452 6.21 43.28 23.81
C LYS A 452 6.03 42.02 22.96
N ASP A 453 4.80 41.53 22.85
CA ASP A 453 4.42 40.41 21.95
C ASP A 453 5.30 39.16 22.09
N LEU A 454 5.54 38.74 23.33
CA LEU A 454 6.24 37.48 23.61
C LEU A 454 5.35 36.25 23.36
N PHE A 455 4.02 36.41 23.44
CA PHE A 455 3.04 35.33 23.33
C PHE A 455 1.85 35.73 22.43
N GLY A 456 1.27 34.75 21.74
CA GLY A 456 -0.04 34.83 21.08
C GLY A 456 -0.10 35.54 19.74
N ASN A 457 0.73 36.49 19.39
CA ASN A 457 0.54 37.15 18.09
C ASN A 457 0.90 36.21 16.91
N VAL A 458 2.11 35.65 16.94
CA VAL A 458 2.61 34.60 16.03
C VAL A 458 3.62 33.76 16.80
N TRP A 459 3.76 32.50 16.42
CA TRP A 459 4.87 31.67 16.87
C TRP A 459 6.21 32.35 16.58
N GLN A 460 7.18 32.22 17.49
CA GLN A 460 8.52 32.75 17.29
C GLN A 460 9.47 31.61 16.95
N TRP A 461 10.11 31.70 15.79
CA TRP A 461 11.22 30.83 15.44
C TRP A 461 12.38 31.01 16.43
N ALA A 462 12.87 29.90 16.98
CA ALA A 462 14.04 29.88 17.85
C ALA A 462 15.28 29.35 17.10
N GLU A 463 16.49 29.65 17.58
CA GLU A 463 17.75 29.06 17.06
C GLU A 463 17.95 27.59 17.46
N ASP A 464 17.24 27.13 18.50
CA ASP A 464 17.29 25.75 18.99
C ASP A 464 16.62 24.79 18.00
N GLN A 465 17.33 23.70 17.67
CA GLN A 465 16.74 22.54 17.01
C GLN A 465 15.82 21.82 18.00
N PHE A 466 14.78 21.15 17.54
CA PHE A 466 13.90 20.40 18.43
C PHE A 466 14.68 19.31 19.19
N ASN A 467 14.55 19.32 20.52
CA ASN A 467 15.43 18.55 21.40
C ASN A 467 14.71 18.08 22.68
N PRO A 468 15.08 16.91 23.25
CA PRO A 468 14.50 16.42 24.49
C PRO A 468 15.07 17.16 25.71
N LEU A 469 14.25 17.41 26.74
CA LEU A 469 14.71 17.88 28.06
C LEU A 469 15.42 16.77 28.84
N ASP A 470 16.18 17.12 29.88
CA ASP A 470 16.81 16.12 30.75
C ASP A 470 15.71 15.36 31.49
N GLY A 471 15.76 14.03 31.43
CA GLY A 471 14.70 13.19 31.98
C GLY A 471 13.44 13.06 31.10
N PHE A 472 13.49 13.49 29.83
CA PHE A 472 12.46 13.22 28.82
C PHE A 472 12.06 11.74 28.81
N LYS A 473 10.76 11.49 28.76
CA LYS A 473 10.18 10.15 28.63
C LYS A 473 9.06 10.19 27.62
N VAL A 474 9.13 9.28 26.66
CA VAL A 474 8.09 9.09 25.64
C VAL A 474 6.78 8.68 26.32
N HIS A 475 5.68 9.31 25.91
CA HIS A 475 4.37 8.93 26.43
C HIS A 475 3.88 7.63 25.75
N PRO A 476 3.48 6.58 26.49
CA PRO A 476 3.21 5.25 25.93
C PRO A 476 2.04 5.20 24.92
N LEU A 477 1.12 6.17 24.99
CA LEU A 477 0.00 6.26 24.05
C LEU A 477 0.37 6.92 22.72
N TYR A 478 1.45 7.69 22.65
CA TYR A 478 1.80 8.48 21.47
C TYR A 478 3.32 8.65 21.35
N ASP A 479 4.00 7.59 20.90
CA ASP A 479 5.45 7.51 20.89
C ASP A 479 6.13 8.13 19.65
N ASP A 480 5.35 8.39 18.61
CA ASP A 480 5.76 8.99 17.35
C ASP A 480 5.49 10.50 17.25
N PHE A 481 5.02 11.16 18.32
CA PHE A 481 4.81 12.62 18.30
C PHE A 481 6.12 13.42 18.32
N SER A 482 6.97 13.22 19.34
CA SER A 482 8.20 14.02 19.51
C SER A 482 9.47 13.34 19.02
N THR A 483 9.56 12.02 19.19
CA THR A 483 10.83 11.31 19.01
C THR A 483 11.34 11.27 17.57
N PRO A 484 10.49 11.13 16.52
CA PRO A 484 10.98 11.16 15.13
C PRO A 484 11.60 12.50 14.74
N CYS A 485 11.22 13.57 15.44
CA CYS A 485 11.62 14.94 15.12
C CYS A 485 12.85 15.41 15.89
N PHE A 486 13.41 14.58 16.78
CA PHE A 486 14.74 14.76 17.36
C PHE A 486 15.84 14.32 16.38
N ASP A 487 15.79 14.85 15.16
CA ASP A 487 16.61 14.43 14.01
C ASP A 487 17.66 15.49 13.61
N GLY A 488 17.70 16.62 14.31
CA GLY A 488 18.59 17.74 14.00
C GLY A 488 18.21 18.50 12.73
N LYS A 489 17.00 18.28 12.21
CA LYS A 489 16.45 18.92 11.00
C LYS A 489 15.10 19.61 11.26
N HIS A 490 14.58 19.54 12.49
CA HIS A 490 13.42 20.31 12.93
C HIS A 490 13.83 21.49 13.80
N GLN A 491 13.19 22.63 13.57
CA GLN A 491 13.46 23.87 14.29
C GLN A 491 12.34 24.17 15.28
N MET A 492 12.71 24.63 16.48
CA MET A 492 11.72 24.98 17.50
C MET A 492 10.98 26.27 17.17
N ILE A 493 9.69 26.27 17.51
CA ILE A 493 8.85 27.46 17.58
C ILE A 493 8.25 27.60 18.99
N LEU A 494 8.18 28.83 19.48
CA LEU A 494 7.79 29.14 20.85
C LEU A 494 6.75 30.26 20.91
N GLY A 495 5.92 30.25 21.96
CA GLY A 495 5.08 31.39 22.32
C GLY A 495 3.72 31.49 21.61
N GLY A 496 3.40 30.58 20.70
CA GLY A 496 2.07 30.44 20.11
C GLY A 496 1.61 31.58 19.19
N SER A 497 0.58 31.34 18.38
CA SER A 497 0.01 32.27 17.41
C SER A 497 -1.42 32.69 17.73
N PHE A 498 -1.99 33.59 16.91
CA PHE A 498 -3.32 34.15 17.14
C PHE A 498 -4.42 33.10 17.09
N ILE A 499 -4.15 32.00 16.40
CA ILE A 499 -5.06 30.87 16.27
C ILE A 499 -4.72 29.71 17.19
N SER A 500 -3.55 29.73 17.86
CA SER A 500 -3.19 28.73 18.86
C SER A 500 -4.22 28.70 19.99
N CYS A 501 -4.70 27.51 20.29
CA CYS A 501 -5.77 27.28 21.26
C CYS A 501 -5.33 26.26 22.31
N GLY A 502 -5.89 26.34 23.51
CA GLY A 502 -5.63 25.33 24.54
C GLY A 502 -4.16 25.24 24.91
N HIS A 503 -3.57 24.05 24.75
CA HIS A 503 -2.19 23.77 25.10
C HIS A 503 -1.18 24.55 24.23
N GLU A 504 -1.46 24.75 22.94
CA GLU A 504 -0.61 25.56 22.06
C GLU A 504 -0.50 27.02 22.53
N ALA A 505 -1.50 27.49 23.28
CA ALA A 505 -1.52 28.80 23.92
C ALA A 505 -0.88 28.81 25.34
N SER A 506 -0.15 27.75 25.71
CA SER A 506 0.49 27.62 27.02
C SER A 506 1.96 28.05 27.02
N VAL A 507 2.47 28.41 28.20
CA VAL A 507 3.89 28.75 28.40
C VAL A 507 4.83 27.55 28.30
N TRP A 508 4.28 26.35 28.26
CA TRP A 508 5.00 25.08 28.20
C TRP A 508 5.12 24.55 26.78
N ALA A 509 4.34 25.11 25.84
CA ALA A 509 4.25 24.66 24.47
C ALA A 509 5.61 24.69 23.78
N ARG A 510 6.10 23.50 23.44
CA ARG A 510 7.34 23.29 22.67
C ARG A 510 6.98 22.58 21.36
N PHE A 511 6.84 23.36 20.30
CA PHE A 511 6.51 22.85 18.96
C PHE A 511 7.68 22.98 18.01
N HIS A 512 7.60 22.24 16.90
CA HIS A 512 8.67 22.11 15.96
C HIS A 512 8.14 21.85 14.55
N PHE A 513 8.83 22.41 13.57
CA PHE A 513 8.53 22.16 12.17
C PHE A 513 9.82 22.17 11.35
N ARG A 514 9.74 21.63 10.14
CA ARG A 514 10.80 21.82 9.15
C ARG A 514 11.03 23.33 8.92
N PRO A 515 12.29 23.78 8.83
CA PRO A 515 12.63 25.18 8.66
C PRO A 515 11.95 25.90 7.48
N HIS A 516 11.56 25.17 6.45
CA HIS A 516 10.92 25.69 5.24
C HIS A 516 9.39 25.64 5.24
N PHE A 517 8.75 25.05 6.26
CA PHE A 517 7.30 25.05 6.36
C PHE A 517 6.74 26.41 6.73
N PHE A 518 5.59 26.72 6.14
CA PHE A 518 4.80 27.86 6.56
C PHE A 518 3.99 27.46 7.79
N GLN A 519 3.99 28.36 8.76
CA GLN A 519 3.20 28.31 9.98
C GLN A 519 2.74 29.74 10.25
N HIS A 520 1.87 29.96 11.23
CA HIS A 520 1.59 31.29 11.76
C HIS A 520 2.76 31.78 12.63
N SER A 521 3.94 31.86 12.02
CA SER A 521 5.23 32.11 12.67
C SER A 521 5.90 33.36 12.13
N GLY A 522 6.41 34.17 13.05
CA GLY A 522 7.34 35.26 12.78
C GLY A 522 8.60 35.07 13.59
N PHE A 523 9.28 36.17 13.89
CA PHE A 523 10.54 36.11 14.61
C PHE A 523 10.90 37.44 15.27
N ARG A 524 11.91 37.35 16.13
CA ARG A 524 12.53 38.44 16.86
C ARG A 524 14.04 38.33 16.71
N LEU A 525 14.74 39.46 16.66
CA LEU A 525 16.19 39.48 16.68
C LEU A 525 16.74 39.54 18.10
N ALA A 526 17.79 38.76 18.33
CA ALA A 526 18.59 38.74 19.55
C ALA A 526 20.09 38.84 19.21
N ALA A 527 20.88 39.34 20.15
CA ALA A 527 22.33 39.43 20.03
C ALA A 527 23.00 39.33 21.42
N THR A 528 23.95 38.42 21.59
CA THR A 528 24.70 38.31 22.85
C THR A 528 25.70 39.47 22.97
N LEU A 529 25.79 40.13 24.14
CA LEU A 529 26.62 41.33 24.30
C LEU A 529 28.13 41.08 24.20
N ASP A 530 28.57 39.83 24.36
CA ASP A 530 29.97 39.44 24.18
C ASP A 530 30.35 39.15 22.71
N GLY A 531 29.40 39.29 21.78
CA GLY A 531 29.57 39.03 20.36
C GLY A 531 29.51 37.55 19.98
N SER A 532 29.16 36.64 20.91
CA SER A 532 28.92 35.24 20.57
C SER A 532 27.62 35.08 19.78
N ALA A 533 27.62 34.13 18.85
CA ALA A 533 26.39 33.68 18.21
C ALA A 533 25.56 32.81 19.16
N ASP A 534 26.17 32.25 20.21
CA ASP A 534 25.54 31.25 21.05
C ASP A 534 25.34 31.76 22.48
N ASN A 535 24.06 31.87 22.88
CA ASN A 535 23.61 31.70 24.26
C ASN A 535 23.20 30.23 24.46
N GLU A 536 24.15 29.32 24.20
CA GLU A 536 23.99 27.85 24.25
C GLU A 536 22.78 27.30 23.47
N SER A 537 22.53 27.78 22.23
CA SER A 537 21.50 27.20 21.38
C SER A 537 21.68 25.68 21.30
N THR A 538 20.62 24.93 21.53
CA THR A 538 20.67 23.48 21.56
C THR A 538 20.61 22.95 20.12
N LYS A 539 21.73 22.42 19.65
CA LYS A 539 21.83 21.73 18.35
C LYS A 539 22.13 20.27 18.61
N LEU A 540 21.38 19.38 17.96
CA LEU A 540 21.67 17.96 17.99
C LEU A 540 22.95 17.70 17.18
N LYS A 541 23.82 16.81 17.66
CA LYS A 541 25.09 16.52 16.97
C LYS A 541 24.80 15.93 15.59
N GLN A 542 25.44 16.43 14.53
CA GLN A 542 25.41 15.76 13.22
C GLN A 542 25.88 14.30 13.41
N ASN A 543 25.03 13.35 13.02
CA ASN A 543 25.14 11.89 13.18
C ASN A 543 24.57 11.28 14.47
N GLY A 544 23.98 12.06 15.37
CA GLY A 544 23.24 11.53 16.52
C GLY A 544 21.75 11.48 16.26
N GLU A 545 21.24 10.39 15.67
CA GLU A 545 19.80 10.09 15.81
C GLU A 545 19.52 9.88 17.29
N TYR A 546 18.46 10.50 17.83
CA TYR A 546 17.86 10.00 19.05
C TYR A 546 17.29 8.61 18.74
N VAL A 547 18.11 7.58 18.99
CA VAL A 547 17.71 6.19 18.78
C VAL A 547 16.75 5.82 19.91
N HIS A 548 15.46 5.86 19.58
CA HIS A 548 14.35 5.49 20.44
C HIS A 548 14.63 4.18 21.22
N PRO A 549 14.23 4.05 22.50
CA PRO A 549 14.35 2.81 23.25
C PRO A 549 13.66 1.60 22.61
N ARG A 550 12.68 1.75 21.70
CA ARG A 550 12.20 0.67 20.79
C ARG A 550 13.26 0.17 19.80
N ARG A 551 14.14 1.03 19.28
CA ARG A 551 15.30 0.59 18.49
C ARG A 551 16.37 -0.05 19.39
N GLN A 552 16.44 0.34 20.67
CA GLN A 552 17.30 -0.30 21.68
C GLN A 552 16.68 -1.58 22.28
N ASN A 553 15.36 -1.71 22.26
CA ASN A 553 14.57 -2.84 22.77
C ASN A 553 14.95 -4.11 22.01
N VAL A 554 15.31 -4.02 20.73
CA VAL A 554 15.88 -5.14 19.96
C VAL A 554 17.02 -5.81 20.74
N ARG A 555 17.93 -5.04 21.34
CA ARG A 555 19.11 -5.55 22.04
C ARG A 555 18.86 -5.98 23.47
N ASP A 556 18.01 -5.28 24.22
CA ASP A 556 17.74 -5.61 25.62
C ASP A 556 16.73 -6.76 25.75
N GLN A 557 15.84 -6.93 24.78
CA GLN A 557 14.87 -8.03 24.78
C GLN A 557 15.54 -9.36 24.44
N MET A 558 16.58 -9.40 23.60
CA MET A 558 17.39 -10.60 23.33
C MET A 558 18.02 -11.26 24.58
N GLN A 559 18.01 -10.59 25.74
CA GLN A 559 18.53 -11.12 27.00
C GLN A 559 17.48 -11.82 27.89
N GLN A 560 16.20 -11.88 27.48
CA GLN A 560 15.15 -12.62 28.20
C GLN A 560 14.81 -13.97 27.53
N PRO A 561 14.35 -15.00 28.28
CA PRO A 561 13.67 -16.15 27.68
C PRO A 561 12.40 -15.69 26.94
N ASP A 562 12.11 -16.21 25.73
CA ASP A 562 10.98 -15.81 24.83
C ASP A 562 11.08 -14.45 24.10
N TRP A 563 12.28 -13.89 23.94
CA TRP A 563 12.50 -12.58 23.31
C TRP A 563 12.01 -12.42 21.86
N TRP A 564 11.91 -13.50 21.08
CA TRP A 564 11.35 -13.51 19.71
C TRP A 564 9.85 -13.19 19.63
N LYS A 565 9.15 -13.19 20.78
CA LYS A 565 7.78 -12.65 20.86
C LYS A 565 7.76 -11.13 20.80
N HIS A 566 8.91 -10.47 21.02
CA HIS A 566 8.91 -9.05 21.30
C HIS A 566 9.95 -8.19 20.54
N VAL A 567 10.93 -8.71 19.74
CA VAL A 567 11.61 -7.88 18.68
C VAL A 567 12.27 -8.60 17.49
N ASP A 568 12.32 -7.85 16.37
CA ASP A 568 12.59 -8.13 14.94
C ASP A 568 14.05 -8.51 14.57
N GLN A 569 14.38 -9.43 13.64
CA GLN A 569 13.58 -10.15 12.63
C GLN A 569 13.51 -11.68 12.91
N PRO A 570 12.37 -12.22 13.34
CA PRO A 570 12.19 -13.64 13.66
C PRO A 570 12.26 -14.61 12.45
N MET A 571 12.68 -14.15 11.27
CA MET A 571 12.76 -14.94 10.04
C MET A 571 14.19 -15.31 9.63
N GLU A 572 15.21 -14.78 10.29
CA GLU A 572 16.60 -15.14 10.00
C GLU A 572 17.00 -16.41 10.75
N PHE A 573 17.51 -17.41 10.03
CA PHE A 573 18.09 -18.64 10.59
C PHE A 573 19.60 -18.61 10.38
N ASP A 574 20.36 -19.10 11.36
CA ASP A 574 21.79 -19.24 11.18
C ASP A 574 22.14 -20.43 10.25
N SER A 575 23.40 -20.50 9.80
CA SER A 575 23.85 -21.53 8.86
C SER A 575 23.74 -22.97 9.38
N VAL A 576 23.80 -23.18 10.70
CA VAL A 576 23.68 -24.49 11.34
C VAL A 576 22.21 -24.87 11.47
N GLU A 577 21.37 -23.93 11.90
CA GLU A 577 19.92 -24.08 11.93
C GLU A 577 19.38 -24.42 10.55
N LEU A 578 19.74 -23.64 9.53
CA LEU A 578 19.40 -23.91 8.12
C LEU A 578 19.88 -25.30 7.69
N LYS A 579 21.11 -25.69 8.01
CA LYS A 579 21.64 -27.01 7.65
C LYS A 579 20.87 -28.13 8.35
N ASN A 580 20.48 -27.95 9.61
CA ASN A 580 19.68 -28.93 10.33
C ASN A 580 18.28 -29.06 9.74
N LEU A 581 17.61 -27.94 9.43
CA LEU A 581 16.33 -27.94 8.74
C LEU A 581 16.42 -28.66 7.39
N TRP A 582 17.50 -28.42 6.62
CA TRP A 582 17.76 -29.12 5.36
C TRP A 582 18.00 -30.61 5.56
N ASN A 583 18.82 -31.03 6.53
CA ASN A 583 19.08 -32.45 6.81
C ASN A 583 17.80 -33.18 7.22
N GLN A 584 16.99 -32.60 8.11
CA GLN A 584 15.70 -33.18 8.53
C GLN A 584 14.73 -33.30 7.34
N THR A 585 14.68 -32.27 6.50
CA THR A 585 13.87 -32.27 5.28
C THR A 585 14.36 -33.34 4.29
N GLU A 586 15.67 -33.43 4.07
CA GLU A 586 16.30 -34.44 3.20
C GLU A 586 15.99 -35.85 3.68
N GLU A 587 16.20 -36.14 4.96
CA GLU A 587 15.92 -37.45 5.55
C GLU A 587 14.44 -37.82 5.41
N ALA A 588 13.53 -36.88 5.71
CA ALA A 588 12.09 -37.10 5.60
C ALA A 588 11.65 -37.38 4.15
N ILE A 589 12.18 -36.61 3.18
CA ILE A 589 11.89 -36.79 1.74
C ILE A 589 12.45 -38.13 1.24
N LEU A 590 13.70 -38.46 1.60
CA LEU A 590 14.34 -39.72 1.19
C LEU A 590 13.61 -40.94 1.77
N ASN A 591 13.25 -40.89 3.06
CA ASN A 591 12.49 -41.96 3.69
C ASN A 591 11.12 -42.15 3.02
N PHE A 592 10.42 -41.04 2.72
CA PHE A 592 9.15 -41.10 2.00
C PHE A 592 9.32 -41.67 0.59
N GLU A 593 10.34 -41.27 -0.16
CA GLU A 593 10.53 -41.73 -1.53
C GLU A 593 10.93 -43.21 -1.59
N MET A 594 11.81 -43.66 -0.69
CA MET A 594 12.26 -45.06 -0.62
C MET A 594 11.17 -46.01 -0.14
N LYS A 595 10.28 -45.56 0.75
CA LYS A 595 9.19 -46.37 1.34
C LYS A 595 7.81 -45.96 0.84
N ARG A 596 7.72 -45.21 -0.27
CA ARG A 596 6.46 -44.61 -0.76
C ARG A 596 5.31 -45.62 -0.83
N THR A 597 5.60 -46.82 -1.37
CA THR A 597 4.63 -47.91 -1.56
C THR A 597 4.15 -48.52 -0.25
N GLU A 598 4.97 -48.49 0.81
CA GLU A 598 4.61 -48.97 2.15
C GLU A 598 3.85 -47.90 2.95
N ILE A 599 4.34 -46.65 2.90
CA ILE A 599 3.82 -45.51 3.65
C ILE A 599 2.45 -45.08 3.10
N SER A 600 2.29 -45.08 1.77
CA SER A 600 1.04 -44.67 1.12
C SER A 600 0.72 -45.60 -0.05
N PRO A 601 0.05 -46.75 0.21
CA PRO A 601 -0.18 -47.75 -0.81
C PRO A 601 -0.92 -47.17 -2.02
N MET A 602 -1.96 -46.33 -1.87
CA MET A 602 -2.46 -45.40 -2.91
C MET A 602 -3.56 -44.45 -2.36
N GLY A 603 -3.25 -43.64 -1.34
CA GLY A 603 -4.19 -42.66 -0.77
C GLY A 603 -5.38 -43.29 -0.03
N GLN A 604 -5.34 -43.29 1.31
CA GLN A 604 -6.32 -44.01 2.14
C GLN A 604 -7.65 -43.28 2.36
N ALA A 605 -7.74 -41.99 2.00
CA ALA A 605 -8.89 -41.16 2.38
C ALA A 605 -10.03 -41.14 1.37
N LEU A 606 -9.82 -41.62 0.15
CA LEU A 606 -10.82 -41.64 -0.92
C LEU A 606 -11.56 -42.96 -0.96
N ASP A 607 -12.89 -42.90 -1.01
CA ASP A 607 -13.72 -44.05 -1.31
C ASP A 607 -13.50 -44.46 -2.80
N PRO A 608 -13.02 -45.68 -3.09
CA PRO A 608 -12.75 -46.15 -4.44
C PRO A 608 -13.97 -46.17 -5.37
N ALA A 609 -15.20 -46.22 -4.83
CA ALA A 609 -16.44 -46.31 -5.59
C ALA A 609 -17.02 -44.93 -5.92
N THR A 610 -16.89 -43.97 -5.00
CA THR A 610 -17.50 -42.63 -5.12
C THR A 610 -16.49 -41.54 -5.47
N ASN A 611 -15.20 -41.81 -5.27
CA ASN A 611 -14.12 -40.82 -5.37
C ASN A 611 -14.31 -39.62 -4.42
N ASP A 612 -15.08 -39.81 -3.32
CA ASP A 612 -15.27 -38.80 -2.26
C ASP A 612 -14.32 -39.06 -1.10
N VAL A 613 -13.91 -37.99 -0.43
CA VAL A 613 -13.07 -38.04 0.77
C VAL A 613 -13.95 -38.40 1.96
N SER A 614 -13.65 -39.52 2.63
CA SER A 614 -14.40 -39.93 3.82
C SER A 614 -14.42 -38.81 4.87
N LYS A 615 -15.61 -38.52 5.41
CA LYS A 615 -15.84 -37.44 6.38
C LYS A 615 -14.91 -37.52 7.60
N SER A 616 -14.50 -38.72 8.01
CA SER A 616 -13.58 -38.92 9.14
C SER A 616 -12.22 -38.26 8.95
N PHE A 617 -11.76 -38.08 7.70
CA PHE A 617 -10.48 -37.44 7.40
C PHE A 617 -10.56 -35.90 7.33
N ARG A 618 -11.77 -35.32 7.36
CA ARG A 618 -11.96 -33.85 7.35
C ARG A 618 -11.89 -33.23 8.75
N ILE A 619 -12.13 -34.02 9.81
CA ILE A 619 -12.32 -33.55 11.19
C ILE A 619 -11.01 -33.16 11.92
N PRO A 620 -9.89 -33.90 11.82
CA PRO A 620 -8.67 -33.61 12.58
C PRO A 620 -8.06 -32.23 12.29
N TYR A 621 -8.30 -31.68 11.10
CA TYR A 621 -7.65 -30.46 10.63
C TYR A 621 -8.55 -29.22 10.63
N GLN A 622 -9.82 -29.37 11.00
CA GLN A 622 -10.71 -28.26 11.33
C GLN A 622 -10.54 -27.77 12.78
N ALA A 623 -9.71 -28.45 13.59
CA ALA A 623 -9.49 -28.14 15.00
C ALA A 623 -8.58 -26.92 15.22
N VAL A 624 -7.81 -26.48 14.23
CA VAL A 624 -6.97 -25.27 14.31
C VAL A 624 -7.68 -24.15 13.54
N LYS A 625 -8.61 -23.46 14.22
CA LYS A 625 -9.42 -22.37 13.63
C LYS A 625 -8.73 -21.00 13.66
N THR A 626 -7.51 -20.93 14.18
CA THR A 626 -6.76 -19.69 14.44
C THR A 626 -5.34 -19.80 13.94
N PHE A 627 -4.72 -18.66 13.60
CA PHE A 627 -3.28 -18.62 13.31
C PHE A 627 -2.47 -19.10 14.53
N PRO A 628 -1.38 -19.87 14.35
CA PRO A 628 -0.54 -20.31 15.45
C PRO A 628 0.22 -19.12 16.05
N GLU A 629 0.09 -18.90 17.35
CA GLU A 629 0.80 -17.84 18.09
C GLU A 629 2.18 -18.29 18.59
N ARG A 630 2.50 -19.58 18.49
CA ARG A 630 3.75 -20.19 18.94
C ARG A 630 4.29 -21.15 17.89
N PRO A 631 5.62 -21.25 17.72
CA PRO A 631 6.20 -22.23 16.83
C PRO A 631 5.92 -23.65 17.36
N ASP A 632 5.69 -24.57 16.43
CA ASP A 632 5.67 -26.01 16.69
C ASP A 632 7.03 -26.61 16.30
N ASP A 633 7.29 -27.83 16.77
CA ASP A 633 8.51 -28.56 16.44
C ASP A 633 8.56 -28.94 14.95
N PHE A 634 9.63 -28.55 14.24
CA PHE A 634 9.72 -28.72 12.78
C PHE A 634 9.74 -30.19 12.36
N GLU A 635 10.44 -31.06 13.10
CA GLU A 635 10.47 -32.50 12.81
C GLU A 635 9.08 -33.12 12.95
N LYS A 636 8.34 -32.76 14.00
CA LYS A 636 6.94 -33.15 14.20
C LYS A 636 6.06 -32.62 13.07
N LEU A 637 6.25 -31.38 12.62
CA LEU A 637 5.51 -30.82 11.48
C LEU A 637 5.81 -31.59 10.18
N LEU A 638 7.08 -31.92 9.90
CA LEU A 638 7.47 -32.75 8.77
C LEU A 638 6.84 -34.14 8.85
N LYS A 639 6.87 -34.78 10.02
CA LYS A 639 6.22 -36.08 10.25
C LYS A 639 4.71 -36.00 10.01
N THR A 640 4.06 -34.95 10.49
CA THR A 640 2.63 -34.74 10.23
C THR A 640 2.37 -34.56 8.74
N VAL A 641 3.10 -33.68 8.04
CA VAL A 641 2.86 -33.42 6.61
C VAL A 641 3.21 -34.63 5.74
N ILE A 642 4.39 -35.23 5.91
CA ILE A 642 4.90 -36.28 5.02
C ILE A 642 4.44 -37.67 5.46
N GLY A 643 4.37 -37.93 6.77
CA GLY A 643 4.07 -39.24 7.33
C GLY A 643 2.59 -39.48 7.63
N GLU A 644 1.79 -38.42 7.85
CA GLU A 644 0.37 -38.56 8.21
C GLU A 644 -0.56 -38.01 7.13
N MET A 645 -0.28 -36.82 6.60
CA MET A 645 -1.17 -36.11 5.65
C MET A 645 -0.99 -36.57 4.21
N ALA A 646 0.24 -36.48 3.69
CA ALA A 646 0.55 -36.86 2.32
C ALA A 646 0.06 -38.29 1.99
N PRO A 647 0.18 -39.28 2.91
CA PRO A 647 -0.29 -40.63 2.65
C PRO A 647 -1.81 -40.79 2.51
N MET A 648 -2.60 -39.83 2.99
CA MET A 648 -4.05 -39.81 2.81
C MET A 648 -4.43 -39.51 1.35
N GLY A 649 -3.59 -38.76 0.63
CA GLY A 649 -3.81 -38.36 -0.76
C GLY A 649 -3.33 -39.39 -1.78
N GLN A 650 -3.84 -39.27 -3.00
CA GLN A 650 -3.40 -40.06 -4.16
C GLN A 650 -1.90 -39.86 -4.45
N GLN A 651 -1.24 -40.89 -4.96
CA GLN A 651 0.21 -40.93 -5.14
C GLN A 651 0.62 -41.09 -6.62
N PRO A 652 0.71 -40.01 -7.41
CA PRO A 652 1.18 -40.06 -8.80
C PRO A 652 2.56 -40.68 -9.00
N GLY A 653 3.42 -40.64 -7.97
CA GLY A 653 4.74 -41.27 -7.98
C GLY A 653 4.73 -42.77 -7.70
N HIS A 654 3.57 -43.38 -7.48
CA HIS A 654 3.42 -44.83 -7.28
C HIS A 654 3.40 -45.56 -8.63
N PRO A 655 4.13 -46.68 -8.81
CA PRO A 655 4.22 -47.37 -10.11
C PRO A 655 2.87 -47.92 -10.62
N GLY A 656 1.96 -48.27 -9.70
CA GLY A 656 0.58 -48.66 -10.01
C GLY A 656 -0.42 -47.52 -10.25
N TYR A 657 0.03 -46.25 -10.23
CA TYR A 657 -0.85 -45.11 -10.49
C TYR A 657 -1.07 -44.92 -11.99
N MET A 658 -2.24 -45.31 -12.50
CA MET A 658 -2.56 -45.27 -13.92
C MET A 658 -3.85 -44.48 -14.19
N ALA A 659 -4.15 -43.51 -13.33
CA ALA A 659 -5.31 -42.63 -13.43
C ALA A 659 -4.95 -41.23 -13.97
N TYR A 660 -5.97 -40.51 -14.45
CA TYR A 660 -5.83 -39.14 -14.97
C TYR A 660 -4.67 -38.98 -15.98
N VAL A 661 -4.04 -37.81 -16.08
CA VAL A 661 -2.83 -37.61 -16.87
C VAL A 661 -1.79 -37.01 -15.94
N ALA A 662 -1.15 -37.88 -15.17
CA ALA A 662 -0.20 -37.49 -14.13
C ALA A 662 1.21 -37.96 -14.48
N GLY A 663 2.18 -37.05 -14.33
CA GLY A 663 3.59 -37.41 -14.26
C GLY A 663 3.96 -37.91 -12.86
N ALA A 664 5.06 -38.67 -12.76
CA ALA A 664 5.53 -39.21 -11.48
C ALA A 664 6.49 -38.26 -10.72
N GLY A 665 6.82 -37.09 -11.28
CA GLY A 665 7.65 -36.06 -10.66
C GLY A 665 9.15 -36.40 -10.64
N ASN A 666 9.94 -35.69 -11.44
CA ASN A 666 11.39 -35.89 -11.51
C ASN A 666 12.09 -35.26 -10.29
N ALA A 667 12.91 -36.04 -9.58
CA ALA A 667 13.64 -35.58 -8.40
C ALA A 667 14.60 -34.40 -8.67
N ILE A 668 15.21 -34.32 -9.85
CA ILE A 668 16.11 -33.21 -10.22
C ILE A 668 15.32 -31.90 -10.31
N SER A 669 14.07 -31.93 -10.75
CA SER A 669 13.20 -30.74 -10.75
C SER A 669 12.84 -30.28 -9.34
N ASN A 670 12.78 -31.18 -8.35
CA ASN A 670 12.57 -30.80 -6.96
C ASN A 670 13.78 -30.00 -6.45
N MET A 671 15.00 -30.45 -6.77
CA MET A 671 16.23 -29.71 -6.46
C MET A 671 16.28 -28.37 -7.22
N ALA A 672 15.89 -28.37 -8.50
CA ALA A 672 15.77 -27.14 -9.28
C ALA A 672 14.84 -26.13 -8.61
N GLN A 673 13.72 -26.59 -8.06
CA GLN A 673 12.78 -25.72 -7.34
C GLN A 673 13.38 -25.19 -6.04
N ALA A 674 14.05 -26.04 -5.25
CA ALA A 674 14.76 -25.60 -4.07
C ALA A 674 15.77 -24.49 -4.42
N ILE A 675 16.60 -24.70 -5.45
CA ILE A 675 17.57 -23.70 -5.93
C ILE A 675 16.86 -22.41 -6.36
N ALA A 676 15.81 -22.50 -7.17
CA ALA A 676 15.05 -21.34 -7.64
C ALA A 676 14.51 -20.50 -6.47
N GLN A 677 13.92 -21.17 -5.47
CA GLN A 677 13.33 -20.52 -4.29
C GLN A 677 14.40 -19.97 -3.34
N THR A 678 15.55 -20.63 -3.22
CA THR A 678 16.70 -20.12 -2.47
C THR A 678 17.32 -18.88 -3.14
N LEU A 679 17.44 -18.87 -4.48
CA LEU A 679 17.96 -17.70 -5.21
C LEU A 679 17.00 -16.51 -5.17
N ASN A 680 15.69 -16.78 -5.22
CA ASN A 680 14.61 -15.79 -5.14
C ASN A 680 14.79 -14.57 -6.06
N GLN A 681 15.38 -14.76 -7.24
CA GLN A 681 15.59 -13.68 -8.21
C GLN A 681 14.35 -13.44 -9.07
N PHE A 682 14.06 -12.18 -9.35
CA PHE A 682 12.91 -11.78 -10.15
C PHE A 682 13.12 -12.06 -11.63
N THR A 683 12.57 -13.18 -12.12
CA THR A 683 12.70 -13.62 -13.53
C THR A 683 11.60 -13.08 -14.46
N GLY A 684 10.82 -12.10 -13.99
CA GLY A 684 9.85 -11.38 -14.82
C GLY A 684 10.49 -10.30 -15.71
N HIS A 685 11.66 -9.80 -15.31
CA HIS A 685 12.33 -8.68 -15.98
C HIS A 685 13.82 -8.96 -16.14
N TYR A 686 14.34 -8.76 -17.33
CA TYR A 686 15.68 -9.13 -17.75
C TYR A 686 16.75 -8.46 -16.90
N SER A 687 16.64 -7.15 -16.66
CA SER A 687 17.65 -6.41 -15.87
C SER A 687 17.79 -6.91 -14.42
N LEU A 688 16.76 -7.57 -13.87
CA LEU A 688 16.75 -8.05 -12.48
C LEU A 688 17.28 -9.49 -12.35
N ALA A 689 17.33 -10.27 -13.43
CA ALA A 689 17.86 -11.63 -13.43
C ALA A 689 18.39 -12.07 -14.83
N PRO A 690 19.37 -11.38 -15.43
CA PRO A 690 19.69 -11.52 -16.86
C PRO A 690 20.12 -12.93 -17.25
N GLY A 691 20.91 -13.59 -16.39
CA GLY A 691 21.35 -14.98 -16.62
C GLY A 691 20.19 -15.98 -16.56
N LEU A 692 19.28 -15.82 -15.60
CA LEU A 692 18.16 -16.75 -15.39
C LEU A 692 17.06 -16.58 -16.43
N VAL A 693 16.76 -15.33 -16.81
CA VAL A 693 15.83 -15.02 -17.91
C VAL A 693 16.36 -15.58 -19.24
N THR A 694 17.65 -15.43 -19.52
CA THR A 694 18.29 -16.01 -20.71
C THR A 694 18.19 -17.54 -20.69
N LEU A 695 18.46 -18.17 -19.55
CA LEU A 695 18.37 -19.62 -19.40
C LEU A 695 16.96 -20.14 -19.70
N GLU A 696 15.91 -19.45 -19.23
CA GLU A 696 14.53 -19.82 -19.52
C GLU A 696 14.17 -19.64 -21.00
N ALA A 697 14.58 -18.52 -21.60
CA ALA A 697 14.37 -18.29 -23.03
C ALA A 697 15.00 -19.39 -23.89
N GLU A 698 16.22 -19.83 -23.54
CA GLU A 698 16.91 -20.94 -24.21
C GLU A 698 16.21 -22.29 -24.01
N ALA A 699 15.71 -22.56 -22.80
CA ALA A 699 14.92 -23.75 -22.52
C ALA A 699 13.64 -23.80 -23.36
N LEU A 700 12.93 -22.67 -23.46
CA LEU A 700 11.73 -22.53 -24.29
C LEU A 700 12.06 -22.69 -25.78
N ARG A 701 13.21 -22.19 -26.23
CA ARG A 701 13.71 -22.35 -27.60
C ARG A 701 13.88 -23.82 -28.00
N TRP A 702 14.24 -24.71 -27.06
CA TRP A 702 14.29 -26.14 -27.35
C TRP A 702 12.89 -26.70 -27.65
N ILE A 703 11.87 -26.22 -26.96
CA ILE A 703 10.49 -26.65 -27.16
C ILE A 703 9.94 -26.07 -28.47
N THR A 704 10.20 -24.79 -28.79
CA THR A 704 9.76 -24.19 -30.06
C THR A 704 10.41 -24.89 -31.26
N ASN A 705 11.69 -25.22 -31.17
CA ASN A 705 12.39 -26.00 -32.19
C ASN A 705 11.81 -27.42 -32.33
N MET A 706 11.46 -28.08 -31.22
CA MET A 706 10.81 -29.39 -31.24
C MET A 706 9.45 -29.36 -31.95
N ILE A 707 8.65 -28.30 -31.75
CA ILE A 707 7.39 -28.11 -32.47
C ILE A 707 7.61 -27.83 -33.96
N GLY A 708 8.78 -27.30 -34.36
CA GLY A 708 9.04 -26.83 -35.72
C GLY A 708 8.55 -25.40 -35.98
N TYR A 709 8.47 -24.59 -34.93
CA TYR A 709 8.16 -23.16 -35.05
C TYR A 709 9.37 -22.36 -35.54
N PRO A 710 9.15 -21.23 -36.23
CA PRO A 710 10.23 -20.42 -36.76
C PRO A 710 10.89 -19.58 -35.65
N GLU A 711 12.04 -18.97 -35.95
CA GLU A 711 12.86 -18.24 -34.97
C GLU A 711 12.14 -17.05 -34.32
N GLN A 712 11.20 -16.41 -35.04
CA GLN A 712 10.37 -15.32 -34.52
C GLN A 712 9.26 -15.77 -33.56
N SER A 713 9.17 -17.06 -33.24
CA SER A 713 8.19 -17.55 -32.27
C SER A 713 8.48 -17.04 -30.85
N GLY A 714 7.43 -16.98 -30.03
CA GLY A 714 7.53 -16.60 -28.64
C GLY A 714 6.91 -17.66 -27.75
N ALA A 715 7.37 -17.76 -26.51
CA ALA A 715 6.89 -18.75 -25.57
C ALA A 715 7.14 -18.30 -24.12
N PHE A 716 6.39 -18.88 -23.19
CA PHE A 716 6.67 -18.77 -21.76
C PHE A 716 6.12 -19.98 -20.99
N PHE A 717 6.72 -20.25 -19.83
CA PHE A 717 6.20 -21.25 -18.89
C PHE A 717 5.05 -20.68 -18.05
N THR A 718 4.10 -21.54 -17.70
CA THR A 718 2.90 -21.22 -16.92
C THR A 718 2.73 -22.19 -15.74
N THR A 719 1.79 -21.90 -14.85
CA THR A 719 1.34 -22.81 -13.79
C THR A 719 0.59 -24.06 -14.29
N GLY A 720 0.60 -24.32 -15.60
CA GLY A 720 -0.01 -25.48 -16.23
C GLY A 720 -0.86 -25.12 -17.45
N GLY A 721 -1.36 -26.15 -18.13
CA GLY A 721 -2.07 -26.04 -19.39
C GLY A 721 -3.28 -25.12 -19.36
N SER A 722 -3.98 -24.98 -18.23
CA SER A 722 -5.14 -24.08 -18.15
C SER A 722 -4.76 -22.60 -18.34
N LEU A 723 -3.69 -22.13 -17.70
CA LEU A 723 -3.21 -20.75 -17.87
C LEU A 723 -2.55 -20.56 -19.25
N ALA A 724 -1.92 -21.61 -19.77
CA ALA A 724 -1.35 -21.62 -21.11
C ALA A 724 -2.45 -21.49 -22.19
N THR A 725 -3.54 -22.26 -22.07
CA THR A 725 -4.72 -22.16 -22.94
C THR A 725 -5.39 -20.79 -22.79
N LEU A 726 -5.53 -20.26 -21.57
CA LEU A 726 -6.05 -18.91 -21.36
C LEU A 726 -5.25 -17.86 -22.13
N SER A 727 -3.92 -17.92 -22.03
CA SER A 727 -3.01 -17.01 -22.74
C SER A 727 -3.14 -17.16 -24.25
N ALA A 728 -3.14 -18.39 -24.76
CA ALA A 728 -3.31 -18.68 -26.18
C ALA A 728 -4.64 -18.15 -26.74
N LEU A 729 -5.75 -18.34 -26.02
CA LEU A 729 -7.07 -17.87 -26.45
C LEU A 729 -7.25 -16.36 -26.28
N SER A 730 -6.56 -15.74 -25.31
CA SER A 730 -6.47 -14.28 -25.18
C SER A 730 -5.81 -13.65 -26.40
N ILE A 731 -4.70 -14.24 -26.87
CA ILE A 731 -3.99 -13.80 -28.08
C ILE A 731 -4.85 -14.02 -29.33
N ALA A 732 -5.54 -15.16 -29.42
CA ALA A 732 -6.49 -15.43 -30.51
C ALA A 732 -7.61 -14.37 -30.55
N ARG A 733 -8.16 -13.99 -29.39
CA ARG A 733 -9.14 -12.90 -29.27
C ARG A 733 -8.55 -11.57 -29.75
N LYS A 734 -7.40 -11.16 -29.21
CA LYS A 734 -6.72 -9.90 -29.58
C LYS A 734 -6.52 -9.82 -31.11
N THR A 735 -6.12 -10.92 -31.72
CA THR A 735 -5.67 -10.95 -33.11
C THR A 735 -6.79 -11.11 -34.13
N LYS A 736 -7.79 -11.96 -33.84
CA LYS A 736 -8.82 -12.33 -34.82
C LYS A 736 -10.16 -11.64 -34.61
N MET A 737 -10.47 -11.16 -33.40
CA MET A 737 -11.81 -10.67 -33.11
C MET A 737 -12.03 -9.30 -33.75
N GLN A 738 -13.13 -9.16 -34.50
CA GLN A 738 -13.55 -7.88 -35.06
C GLN A 738 -14.66 -7.29 -34.18
N GLY A 739 -14.45 -6.05 -33.70
CA GLY A 739 -15.39 -5.39 -32.79
C GLY A 739 -15.30 -5.90 -31.34
N HIS A 740 -16.30 -5.55 -30.52
CA HIS A 740 -16.28 -5.80 -29.07
C HIS A 740 -17.41 -6.71 -28.56
N ASP A 741 -18.33 -7.16 -29.42
CA ASP A 741 -19.45 -8.01 -29.01
C ASP A 741 -19.03 -9.48 -28.87
N LEU A 742 -18.81 -9.90 -27.63
CA LEU A 742 -18.39 -11.27 -27.28
C LEU A 742 -19.44 -12.34 -27.62
N SER A 743 -20.71 -11.97 -27.86
CA SER A 743 -21.78 -12.91 -28.23
C SER A 743 -21.80 -13.24 -29.73
N LYS A 744 -21.09 -12.46 -30.55
CA LYS A 744 -21.06 -12.58 -32.02
C LYS A 744 -19.82 -13.29 -32.54
N VAL A 745 -19.14 -14.07 -31.70
CA VAL A 745 -17.98 -14.87 -32.09
C VAL A 745 -18.13 -16.33 -31.66
N ARG A 746 -17.40 -17.24 -32.33
CA ARG A 746 -17.42 -18.67 -32.02
C ARG A 746 -16.05 -19.32 -31.99
N PHE A 747 -15.84 -20.15 -30.99
CA PHE A 747 -14.72 -21.07 -30.83
C PHE A 747 -15.22 -22.49 -31.05
N TYR A 748 -14.40 -23.33 -31.68
CA TYR A 748 -14.75 -24.71 -31.99
C TYR A 748 -13.73 -25.65 -31.37
N ALA A 749 -14.19 -26.73 -30.77
CA ALA A 749 -13.34 -27.79 -30.25
C ALA A 749 -14.09 -29.13 -30.34
N SER A 750 -13.38 -30.25 -30.27
CA SER A 750 -14.03 -31.56 -30.17
C SER A 750 -14.82 -31.67 -28.85
N ASN A 751 -15.87 -32.49 -28.82
CA ASN A 751 -16.54 -32.89 -27.58
C ASN A 751 -15.64 -33.72 -26.64
N GLN A 752 -14.43 -34.09 -27.08
CA GLN A 752 -13.36 -34.67 -26.26
C GLN A 752 -12.33 -33.65 -25.79
N ALA A 753 -12.44 -32.38 -26.19
CA ALA A 753 -11.50 -31.34 -25.78
C ALA A 753 -11.55 -31.09 -24.26
N HIS A 754 -10.43 -30.64 -23.70
CA HIS A 754 -10.35 -30.40 -22.27
C HIS A 754 -11.23 -29.21 -21.86
N HIS A 755 -11.94 -29.36 -20.74
CA HIS A 755 -12.86 -28.34 -20.22
C HIS A 755 -12.18 -27.00 -19.87
N CYS A 756 -10.84 -26.95 -19.79
CA CYS A 756 -10.10 -25.70 -19.57
C CYS A 756 -10.34 -24.67 -20.69
N ALA A 757 -10.64 -25.10 -21.92
CA ALA A 757 -10.96 -24.16 -23.00
C ALA A 757 -12.22 -23.35 -22.67
N GLY A 758 -13.30 -24.01 -22.25
CA GLY A 758 -14.52 -23.33 -21.81
C GLY A 758 -14.29 -22.45 -20.58
N LYS A 759 -13.48 -22.92 -19.62
CA LYS A 759 -13.09 -22.14 -18.44
C LYS A 759 -12.30 -20.88 -18.82
N ALA A 760 -11.34 -21.00 -19.72
CA ALA A 760 -10.54 -19.88 -20.23
C ALA A 760 -11.44 -18.83 -20.91
N LEU A 761 -12.35 -19.28 -21.77
CA LEU A 761 -13.31 -18.39 -22.44
C LEU A 761 -14.23 -17.66 -21.44
N GLY A 762 -14.70 -18.37 -20.40
CA GLY A 762 -15.47 -17.75 -19.32
C GLY A 762 -14.68 -16.68 -18.55
N ILE A 763 -13.39 -16.91 -18.26
CA ILE A 763 -12.49 -15.91 -17.64
C ILE A 763 -12.30 -14.70 -18.57
N LEU A 764 -12.22 -14.93 -19.88
CA LEU A 764 -12.14 -13.86 -20.88
C LEU A 764 -13.47 -13.11 -21.09
N GLY A 765 -14.55 -13.51 -20.42
CA GLY A 765 -15.86 -12.87 -20.47
C GLY A 765 -16.79 -13.36 -21.59
N PHE A 766 -16.42 -14.42 -22.32
CA PHE A 766 -17.30 -14.98 -23.34
C PHE A 766 -18.49 -15.75 -22.74
N PRO A 767 -19.68 -15.68 -23.35
CA PRO A 767 -20.81 -16.47 -22.91
C PRO A 767 -20.57 -17.97 -23.16
N LYS A 768 -21.25 -18.84 -22.42
CA LYS A 768 -21.04 -20.30 -22.47
C LYS A 768 -21.17 -20.88 -23.87
N ASP A 769 -22.10 -20.36 -24.66
CA ASP A 769 -22.36 -20.82 -26.02
C ASP A 769 -21.22 -20.46 -26.98
N ALA A 770 -20.34 -19.51 -26.65
CA ALA A 770 -19.20 -19.11 -27.49
C ALA A 770 -18.27 -20.29 -27.81
N LEU A 771 -18.23 -21.33 -26.97
CA LEU A 771 -17.56 -22.60 -27.28
C LEU A 771 -18.56 -23.61 -27.84
N LYS A 772 -18.41 -23.96 -29.12
CA LYS A 772 -19.19 -25.00 -29.80
C LYS A 772 -18.40 -26.30 -29.82
N LEU A 773 -18.95 -27.32 -29.16
CA LEU A 773 -18.36 -28.66 -29.16
C LEU A 773 -18.82 -29.44 -30.38
N ILE A 774 -17.86 -29.87 -31.20
CA ILE A 774 -18.07 -30.67 -32.41
C ILE A 774 -18.07 -32.16 -32.01
N PRO A 775 -19.01 -32.97 -32.52
CA PRO A 775 -19.00 -34.42 -32.31
C PRO A 775 -17.67 -35.07 -32.73
N SER A 776 -17.36 -36.21 -32.11
CA SER A 776 -16.20 -37.01 -32.49
C SER A 776 -16.60 -38.20 -33.37
N ASN A 777 -15.67 -38.64 -34.22
CA ASN A 777 -15.77 -39.86 -35.02
C ASN A 777 -15.55 -41.12 -34.15
N ASN A 778 -15.54 -42.30 -34.79
CA ASN A 778 -15.35 -43.58 -34.10
C ASN A 778 -13.96 -43.75 -33.46
N GLU A 779 -12.95 -42.99 -33.92
CA GLU A 779 -11.62 -42.94 -33.30
C GLU A 779 -11.52 -41.86 -32.21
N MET A 780 -12.64 -41.23 -31.85
CA MET A 780 -12.75 -40.17 -30.86
C MET A 780 -12.01 -38.87 -31.25
N GLN A 781 -11.81 -38.67 -32.56
CA GLN A 781 -11.25 -37.45 -33.15
C GLN A 781 -12.39 -36.53 -33.61
N MET A 782 -12.15 -35.22 -33.68
CA MET A 782 -13.12 -34.25 -34.18
C MET A 782 -13.68 -34.63 -35.57
N ASP A 783 -15.00 -34.64 -35.72
CA ASP A 783 -15.64 -34.81 -37.03
C ASP A 783 -15.52 -33.52 -37.86
N LEU A 784 -14.65 -33.56 -38.88
CA LEU A 784 -14.36 -32.42 -39.74
C LEU A 784 -15.55 -32.00 -40.61
N LYS A 785 -16.44 -32.91 -40.99
CA LYS A 785 -17.65 -32.56 -41.74
C LYS A 785 -18.63 -31.78 -40.85
N ALA A 786 -18.76 -32.22 -39.60
CA ALA A 786 -19.56 -31.51 -38.61
C ALA A 786 -18.96 -30.14 -38.27
N LEU A 787 -17.63 -30.01 -38.20
CA LEU A 787 -16.93 -28.73 -38.04
C LEU A 787 -17.24 -27.77 -39.20
N GLU A 788 -17.06 -28.18 -40.46
CA GLU A 788 -17.34 -27.31 -41.61
C GLU A 788 -18.81 -26.88 -41.66
N ALA A 789 -19.75 -27.80 -41.38
CA ALA A 789 -21.18 -27.49 -41.31
C ALA A 789 -21.49 -26.47 -40.20
N ALA A 790 -20.88 -26.62 -39.01
CA ALA A 790 -21.06 -25.70 -37.90
C ALA A 790 -20.53 -24.29 -38.24
N ILE A 791 -19.35 -24.20 -38.84
CA ILE A 791 -18.75 -22.94 -39.29
C ILE A 791 -19.65 -22.24 -40.32
N ALA A 792 -20.17 -22.98 -41.31
CA ALA A 792 -21.05 -22.43 -42.34
C ALA A 792 -22.35 -21.87 -41.73
N ALA A 793 -22.96 -22.58 -40.79
CA ALA A 793 -24.18 -22.15 -40.10
C ALA A 793 -23.97 -20.89 -39.24
N ASP A 794 -22.85 -20.81 -38.51
CA ASP A 794 -22.52 -19.64 -37.70
C ASP A 794 -22.26 -18.41 -38.58
N LYS A 795 -21.52 -18.57 -39.69
CA LYS A 795 -21.34 -17.50 -40.70
C LYS A 795 -22.67 -17.00 -41.27
N ALA A 796 -23.57 -17.91 -41.64
CA ALA A 796 -24.90 -17.54 -42.13
C ALA A 796 -25.75 -16.79 -41.08
N SER A 797 -25.48 -17.02 -39.80
CA SER A 797 -26.16 -16.36 -38.67
C SER A 797 -25.47 -15.07 -38.21
N GLY A 798 -24.46 -14.59 -38.94
CA GLY A 798 -23.70 -13.40 -38.59
C GLY A 798 -22.82 -13.55 -37.35
N ILE A 799 -22.42 -14.77 -36.99
CA ILE A 799 -21.47 -15.07 -35.92
C ILE A 799 -20.11 -15.34 -36.57
N GLN A 800 -19.07 -14.66 -36.09
CA GLN A 800 -17.70 -14.81 -36.60
C GLN A 800 -17.04 -16.09 -36.07
N PRO A 801 -16.61 -17.03 -36.93
CA PRO A 801 -15.71 -18.11 -36.52
C PRO A 801 -14.34 -17.51 -36.15
N LEU A 802 -13.93 -17.65 -34.90
CA LEU A 802 -12.74 -16.99 -34.37
C LEU A 802 -11.55 -17.93 -34.26
N CYS A 803 -11.75 -19.11 -33.66
CA CYS A 803 -10.67 -20.04 -33.34
C CYS A 803 -11.17 -21.49 -33.39
N VAL A 804 -10.34 -22.39 -33.88
CA VAL A 804 -10.53 -23.84 -33.77
C VAL A 804 -9.41 -24.41 -32.92
N ILE A 805 -9.78 -25.25 -31.95
CA ILE A 805 -8.89 -25.91 -31.01
C ILE A 805 -8.75 -27.38 -31.44
N GLY A 806 -7.62 -27.72 -32.04
CA GLY A 806 -7.23 -29.10 -32.31
C GLY A 806 -6.63 -29.75 -31.07
N THR A 807 -6.98 -31.01 -30.81
CA THR A 807 -6.48 -31.76 -29.64
C THR A 807 -5.37 -32.71 -30.06
N ALA A 808 -4.17 -32.50 -29.53
CA ALA A 808 -3.02 -33.39 -29.66
C ALA A 808 -2.92 -34.29 -28.42
N GLY A 809 -3.83 -35.26 -28.32
CA GLY A 809 -3.95 -36.17 -27.17
C GLY A 809 -5.04 -35.74 -26.19
N SER A 810 -6.27 -36.21 -26.42
CA SER A 810 -7.42 -35.92 -25.56
C SER A 810 -7.25 -36.55 -24.18
N THR A 811 -7.79 -35.91 -23.14
CA THR A 811 -7.64 -36.43 -21.78
C THR A 811 -8.40 -37.74 -21.57
N ASN A 812 -9.52 -37.95 -22.27
CA ASN A 812 -10.35 -39.13 -22.08
C ASN A 812 -9.75 -40.39 -22.73
N THR A 813 -9.24 -40.26 -23.96
CA THR A 813 -8.87 -41.41 -24.81
C THR A 813 -7.46 -41.33 -25.40
N GLY A 814 -6.77 -40.20 -25.24
CA GLY A 814 -5.50 -39.96 -25.91
C GLY A 814 -5.64 -39.76 -27.42
N ALA A 815 -6.85 -39.48 -27.91
CA ALA A 815 -7.11 -39.25 -29.33
C ALA A 815 -6.41 -38.00 -29.84
N ILE A 816 -5.94 -38.06 -31.09
CA ILE A 816 -5.27 -36.96 -31.78
C ILE A 816 -6.17 -36.53 -32.94
N ASP A 817 -6.62 -35.29 -32.92
CA ASP A 817 -7.40 -34.72 -34.03
C ASP A 817 -6.53 -34.61 -35.29
N SER A 818 -7.17 -34.60 -36.47
CA SER A 818 -6.49 -34.44 -37.77
C SER A 818 -5.97 -32.99 -37.95
N LEU A 819 -4.82 -32.70 -37.34
CA LEU A 819 -4.25 -31.34 -37.26
C LEU A 819 -4.00 -30.67 -38.63
N PRO A 820 -3.48 -31.36 -39.67
CA PRO A 820 -3.28 -30.76 -40.98
C PRO A 820 -4.58 -30.28 -41.63
N GLU A 821 -5.63 -31.10 -41.54
CA GLU A 821 -6.94 -30.82 -42.10
C GLU A 821 -7.66 -29.71 -41.32
N ILE A 822 -7.54 -29.69 -39.99
CA ILE A 822 -8.04 -28.58 -39.16
C ILE A 822 -7.32 -27.28 -39.52
N SER A 823 -6.00 -27.30 -39.71
CA SER A 823 -5.23 -26.14 -40.17
C SER A 823 -5.73 -25.62 -41.51
N ALA A 824 -6.02 -26.51 -42.47
CA ALA A 824 -6.56 -26.14 -43.77
C ALA A 824 -7.95 -25.48 -43.64
N ILE A 825 -8.83 -26.02 -42.80
CA ILE A 825 -10.15 -25.45 -42.50
C ILE A 825 -10.01 -24.07 -41.82
N ALA A 826 -9.11 -23.94 -40.85
CA ALA A 826 -8.86 -22.68 -40.15
C ALA A 826 -8.39 -21.59 -41.11
N LYS A 827 -7.41 -21.89 -41.97
CA LYS A 827 -6.91 -20.97 -43.00
C LYS A 827 -8.00 -20.54 -43.99
N LYS A 828 -8.76 -21.51 -44.52
CA LYS A 828 -9.90 -21.25 -45.43
C LYS A 828 -10.94 -20.29 -44.82
N ASN A 829 -11.08 -20.30 -43.50
CA ASN A 829 -12.07 -19.50 -42.78
C ASN A 829 -11.48 -18.30 -42.02
N ASN A 830 -10.18 -18.00 -42.17
CA ASN A 830 -9.45 -16.96 -41.43
C ASN A 830 -9.58 -17.07 -39.89
N MET A 831 -9.56 -18.29 -39.38
CA MET A 831 -9.61 -18.57 -37.95
C MET A 831 -8.21 -18.72 -37.36
N TRP A 832 -8.08 -18.46 -36.07
CA TRP A 832 -6.92 -18.89 -35.29
C TRP A 832 -6.92 -20.43 -35.16
N PHE A 833 -5.78 -21.07 -35.36
CA PHE A 833 -5.60 -22.49 -35.11
C PHE A 833 -4.77 -22.71 -33.84
N HIS A 834 -5.44 -23.07 -32.75
CA HIS A 834 -4.80 -23.44 -31.49
C HIS A 834 -4.71 -24.97 -31.39
N VAL A 835 -3.58 -25.50 -30.92
CA VAL A 835 -3.43 -26.92 -30.57
C VAL A 835 -3.25 -27.08 -29.06
N ASP A 836 -4.17 -27.82 -28.44
CA ASP A 836 -4.01 -28.33 -27.09
C ASP A 836 -3.18 -29.62 -27.14
N GLY A 837 -1.87 -29.48 -26.92
CA GLY A 837 -0.90 -30.57 -26.79
C GLY A 837 -0.45 -30.78 -25.35
N ALA A 838 -1.24 -30.37 -24.36
CA ALA A 838 -0.86 -30.42 -22.95
C ALA A 838 -0.36 -31.82 -22.56
N TYR A 839 -1.10 -32.85 -22.94
CA TYR A 839 -0.71 -34.25 -22.77
C TYR A 839 0.18 -34.74 -23.92
N GLY A 840 -0.32 -34.71 -25.17
CA GLY A 840 0.35 -35.44 -26.25
C GLY A 840 1.55 -34.73 -26.89
N GLY A 841 1.75 -33.43 -26.68
CA GLY A 841 2.70 -32.63 -27.45
C GLY A 841 4.16 -33.14 -27.38
N PHE A 842 4.62 -33.61 -26.23
CA PHE A 842 5.98 -34.13 -26.07
C PHE A 842 6.19 -35.52 -26.69
N PHE A 843 5.16 -36.22 -27.16
CA PHE A 843 5.35 -37.44 -27.94
C PHE A 843 6.03 -37.16 -29.29
N LEU A 844 6.17 -35.90 -29.72
CA LEU A 844 7.07 -35.51 -30.83
C LEU A 844 8.54 -35.95 -30.65
N LEU A 845 8.95 -36.26 -29.42
CA LEU A 845 10.27 -36.86 -29.18
C LEU A 845 10.38 -38.27 -29.76
N THR A 846 9.28 -39.01 -29.90
CA THR A 846 9.26 -40.37 -30.44
C THR A 846 8.93 -40.38 -31.94
N GLU A 847 9.39 -41.40 -32.66
CA GLU A 847 9.10 -41.53 -34.10
C GLU A 847 7.59 -41.66 -34.37
N GLN A 848 6.91 -42.52 -33.63
CA GLN A 848 5.46 -42.70 -33.76
C GLN A 848 4.70 -41.40 -33.46
N GLY A 849 5.11 -40.66 -32.45
CA GLY A 849 4.48 -39.38 -32.09
C GLY A 849 4.70 -38.32 -33.17
N ARG A 850 5.90 -38.20 -33.75
CA ARG A 850 6.13 -37.31 -34.93
C ARG A 850 5.19 -37.61 -36.08
N ASN A 851 4.98 -38.89 -36.38
CA ASN A 851 4.08 -39.29 -37.46
C ASN A 851 2.61 -38.96 -37.14
N LYS A 852 2.18 -39.18 -35.90
CA LYS A 852 0.79 -38.96 -35.46
C LYS A 852 0.45 -37.49 -35.24
N LEU A 853 1.40 -36.67 -34.80
CA LEU A 853 1.22 -35.25 -34.48
C LEU A 853 1.58 -34.31 -35.64
N LYS A 854 1.83 -34.86 -36.83
CA LYS A 854 2.07 -34.07 -38.05
C LYS A 854 0.98 -33.00 -38.22
N GLY A 855 1.38 -31.77 -38.51
CA GLY A 855 0.49 -30.62 -38.62
C GLY A 855 0.44 -29.75 -37.38
N ILE A 856 1.02 -30.18 -36.24
CA ILE A 856 1.16 -29.33 -35.06
C ILE A 856 2.01 -28.09 -35.34
N GLU A 857 3.03 -28.21 -36.20
CA GLU A 857 3.88 -27.13 -36.68
C GLU A 857 3.13 -26.09 -37.52
N LEU A 858 1.89 -26.38 -37.94
CA LEU A 858 1.02 -25.48 -38.71
C LEU A 858 0.12 -24.60 -37.83
N SER A 859 0.13 -24.80 -36.53
CA SER A 859 -0.68 -24.02 -35.59
C SER A 859 -0.16 -22.60 -35.38
N ASP A 860 -1.04 -21.73 -34.91
CA ASP A 860 -0.73 -20.37 -34.48
C ASP A 860 -0.27 -20.35 -33.02
N SER A 861 -0.82 -21.25 -32.19
CA SER A 861 -0.34 -21.49 -30.82
C SER A 861 -0.48 -22.94 -30.37
N VAL A 862 0.48 -23.41 -29.58
CA VAL A 862 0.47 -24.74 -28.94
C VAL A 862 0.59 -24.59 -27.44
N VAL A 863 -0.11 -25.43 -26.69
CA VAL A 863 0.08 -25.62 -25.25
C VAL A 863 0.69 -26.99 -24.99
N LEU A 864 1.66 -27.08 -24.08
CA LEU A 864 2.25 -28.33 -23.61
C LEU A 864 2.38 -28.33 -22.08
N ASP A 865 2.29 -29.50 -21.43
CA ASP A 865 2.58 -29.64 -20.00
C ASP A 865 3.78 -30.56 -19.79
N PRO A 866 4.99 -30.00 -19.57
CA PRO A 866 6.15 -30.79 -19.13
C PRO A 866 5.87 -31.64 -17.88
N HIS A 867 5.00 -31.16 -16.97
CA HIS A 867 4.63 -31.93 -15.79
C HIS A 867 3.80 -33.20 -16.06
N LYS A 868 3.32 -33.37 -17.28
CA LYS A 868 2.68 -34.61 -17.75
C LYS A 868 3.74 -35.49 -18.38
N SER A 869 4.01 -35.28 -19.67
CA SER A 869 4.73 -36.24 -20.51
C SER A 869 6.25 -36.28 -20.28
N LEU A 870 6.82 -35.25 -19.66
CA LEU A 870 8.22 -35.29 -19.20
C LEU A 870 8.35 -35.64 -17.72
N SER A 871 7.23 -35.97 -17.07
CA SER A 871 7.18 -36.31 -15.65
C SER A 871 7.82 -35.25 -14.73
N LEU A 872 7.77 -33.97 -15.12
CA LEU A 872 8.19 -32.90 -14.20
C LEU A 872 7.12 -32.70 -13.09
N PRO A 873 7.44 -32.04 -11.96
CA PRO A 873 6.47 -31.72 -10.92
C PRO A 873 5.37 -30.78 -11.42
N TYR A 874 4.18 -30.88 -10.81
CA TYR A 874 3.01 -30.04 -11.10
C TYR A 874 3.33 -28.55 -11.06
N GLY A 875 2.55 -27.77 -11.82
CA GLY A 875 2.77 -26.32 -11.95
C GLY A 875 3.77 -25.94 -13.03
N THR A 876 4.07 -26.85 -13.96
CA THR A 876 5.00 -26.63 -15.09
C THR A 876 4.29 -26.88 -16.42
N GLY A 877 3.67 -25.85 -16.98
CA GLY A 877 3.09 -25.82 -18.33
C GLY A 877 3.84 -24.84 -19.22
N CYS A 878 3.57 -24.81 -20.53
CA CYS A 878 4.05 -23.76 -21.41
C CYS A 878 3.07 -23.48 -22.55
N VAL A 879 3.10 -22.24 -23.03
CA VAL A 879 2.43 -21.78 -24.25
C VAL A 879 3.47 -21.32 -25.25
N LEU A 880 3.30 -21.73 -26.49
CA LEU A 880 4.11 -21.34 -27.63
C LEU A 880 3.20 -20.63 -28.63
N VAL A 881 3.67 -19.51 -29.18
CA VAL A 881 2.97 -18.71 -30.18
C VAL A 881 3.90 -18.54 -31.36
N ARG A 882 3.38 -18.81 -32.57
CA ARG A 882 4.18 -18.86 -33.80
C ARG A 882 4.84 -17.51 -34.12
N ASP A 883 4.19 -16.41 -33.73
CA ASP A 883 4.67 -15.05 -33.90
C ASP A 883 4.67 -14.33 -32.54
N ARG A 884 5.87 -14.05 -32.02
CA ARG A 884 6.05 -13.38 -30.72
C ARG A 884 5.47 -11.97 -30.67
N SER A 885 5.36 -11.28 -31.81
CA SER A 885 4.85 -9.89 -31.85
C SER A 885 3.38 -9.80 -31.41
N LEU A 886 2.66 -10.92 -31.43
CA LEU A 886 1.26 -11.01 -31.03
C LEU A 886 1.07 -11.19 -29.51
N MET A 887 2.16 -11.44 -28.77
CA MET A 887 2.11 -11.79 -27.34
C MET A 887 2.08 -10.59 -26.40
N THR A 888 2.45 -9.39 -26.87
CA THR A 888 2.43 -8.21 -26.01
C THR A 888 1.00 -7.86 -25.62
N TYR A 889 0.76 -7.66 -24.33
CA TYR A 889 -0.51 -7.09 -23.88
C TYR A 889 -0.37 -5.57 -23.97
N ASP A 890 -1.06 -4.93 -24.94
CA ASP A 890 -1.02 -3.47 -25.11
C ASP A 890 -1.81 -2.81 -23.97
N TYR A 891 -1.21 -2.72 -22.79
CA TYR A 891 -1.76 -1.96 -21.67
C TYR A 891 -1.22 -0.53 -21.72
N GLN A 892 -2.11 0.46 -21.71
CA GLN A 892 -1.71 1.86 -21.61
C GLN A 892 -1.15 2.14 -20.21
N GLY A 893 0.15 2.43 -20.13
CA GLY A 893 0.85 2.82 -18.90
C GLY A 893 1.99 1.86 -18.57
N ALA A 894 3.19 2.11 -19.10
CA ALA A 894 4.39 1.51 -18.55
C ALA A 894 4.56 2.04 -17.11
N PRO A 895 4.66 1.17 -16.09
CA PRO A 895 4.89 1.62 -14.72
C PRO A 895 6.20 2.40 -14.66
N SER A 896 6.15 3.68 -14.26
CA SER A 896 7.35 4.55 -14.17
C SER A 896 8.42 3.99 -13.22
N TYR A 897 8.03 3.14 -12.28
CA TYR A 897 8.93 2.52 -11.31
C TYR A 897 9.71 1.30 -11.86
N MET A 898 9.30 0.75 -13.01
CA MET A 898 9.96 -0.38 -13.66
C MET A 898 10.11 -0.06 -15.15
N PRO A 899 11.04 0.86 -15.48
CA PRO A 899 11.25 1.29 -16.86
C PRO A 899 11.72 0.11 -17.71
N PRO A 900 11.39 0.10 -19.02
CA PRO A 900 11.87 -0.91 -19.95
C PRO A 900 13.39 -1.07 -19.85
N SER A 901 13.89 -2.30 -19.83
CA SER A 901 15.31 -2.62 -19.70
C SER A 901 16.17 -1.83 -20.71
N PRO A 902 16.97 -0.81 -20.28
CA PRO A 902 17.76 0.02 -21.19
C PRO A 902 18.93 -0.81 -21.74
N GLY A 903 18.82 -1.26 -23.00
CA GLY A 903 19.89 -2.01 -23.67
C GLY A 903 19.44 -3.01 -24.73
N LEU A 904 18.13 -3.27 -24.89
CA LEU A 904 17.64 -4.36 -25.74
C LEU A 904 16.83 -3.91 -26.97
N HIS A 905 16.52 -2.62 -27.14
CA HIS A 905 15.63 -2.19 -28.22
C HIS A 905 16.31 -1.78 -29.53
N ASP A 906 17.65 -1.80 -29.59
CA ASP A 906 18.38 -1.29 -30.76
C ASP A 906 19.09 -2.36 -31.61
N GLN A 907 19.05 -3.64 -31.22
CA GLN A 907 19.57 -4.74 -32.05
C GLN A 907 18.67 -5.98 -32.02
N VAL A 908 18.80 -6.78 -33.08
CA VAL A 908 17.98 -7.93 -33.51
C VAL A 908 17.73 -9.02 -32.42
N GLU A 909 18.37 -8.93 -31.25
CA GLU A 909 18.16 -9.78 -30.07
C GLU A 909 17.44 -9.06 -28.90
N ALA A 910 16.38 -8.28 -29.15
CA ALA A 910 15.54 -7.75 -28.09
C ALA A 910 14.95 -8.89 -27.23
N ARG A 911 15.60 -9.21 -26.11
CA ARG A 911 15.19 -10.23 -25.14
C ARG A 911 13.96 -9.73 -24.40
N LEU A 912 12.91 -10.54 -24.39
CA LEU A 912 11.61 -10.24 -23.81
C LEU A 912 11.68 -10.16 -22.27
N ASP A 913 11.03 -9.15 -21.72
CA ASP A 913 10.61 -9.17 -20.32
C ASP A 913 9.36 -10.06 -20.23
N PHE A 914 9.48 -11.19 -19.52
CA PHE A 914 8.37 -12.15 -19.37
C PHE A 914 7.14 -11.51 -18.72
N ALA A 915 7.33 -10.50 -17.88
CA ALA A 915 6.25 -9.70 -17.29
C ALA A 915 5.34 -9.04 -18.36
N ASP A 916 5.86 -8.74 -19.54
CA ASP A 916 5.10 -8.04 -20.60
C ASP A 916 4.26 -8.99 -21.47
N ILE A 917 4.62 -10.27 -21.49
CA ILE A 917 3.99 -11.29 -22.35
C ILE A 917 3.26 -12.38 -21.57
N THR A 918 3.37 -12.38 -20.23
CA THR A 918 2.64 -13.30 -19.37
C THR A 918 1.58 -12.56 -18.56
N PRO A 919 0.54 -13.26 -18.08
CA PRO A 919 -0.39 -12.68 -17.11
C PRO A 919 0.24 -12.42 -15.72
N GLU A 920 1.44 -12.93 -15.45
CA GLU A 920 2.11 -12.87 -14.15
C GLU A 920 3.21 -11.78 -14.17
N LEU A 921 3.12 -10.75 -13.31
CA LEU A 921 4.24 -9.84 -13.07
C LEU A 921 5.33 -10.57 -12.27
N SER A 922 5.00 -10.94 -11.03
CA SER A 922 5.83 -11.81 -10.18
C SER A 922 5.54 -13.26 -10.53
N ARG A 923 6.60 -14.00 -10.89
CA ARG A 923 6.48 -15.38 -11.35
C ARG A 923 7.60 -16.25 -10.78
N ASP A 924 7.30 -17.52 -10.59
CA ASP A 924 8.25 -18.55 -10.18
C ASP A 924 9.22 -18.89 -11.34
N PHE A 925 10.46 -19.28 -11.02
CA PHE A 925 11.48 -19.57 -12.03
C PHE A 925 11.33 -21.00 -12.61
N ARG A 926 10.24 -21.20 -13.35
CA ARG A 926 9.87 -22.49 -13.96
C ARG A 926 10.86 -22.95 -15.02
N GLY A 927 11.60 -22.02 -15.65
CA GLY A 927 12.67 -22.33 -16.58
C GLY A 927 13.71 -23.29 -15.99
N LEU A 928 14.10 -23.12 -14.73
CA LEU A 928 15.08 -24.01 -14.09
C LEU A 928 14.52 -25.41 -13.84
N ARG A 929 13.25 -25.53 -13.47
CA ARG A 929 12.57 -26.83 -13.27
C ARG A 929 12.59 -27.69 -14.53
N PHE A 930 12.56 -27.07 -15.70
CA PHE A 930 12.65 -27.74 -16.99
C PHE A 930 14.11 -27.90 -17.46
N TRP A 931 14.89 -26.83 -17.44
CA TRP A 931 16.24 -26.82 -18.00
C TRP A 931 17.17 -27.80 -17.27
N LEU A 932 17.14 -27.83 -15.93
CA LEU A 932 18.07 -28.62 -15.14
C LEU A 932 17.92 -30.14 -15.37
N PRO A 933 16.74 -30.77 -15.24
CA PRO A 933 16.62 -32.21 -15.50
C PRO A 933 16.97 -32.58 -16.95
N ILE A 934 16.57 -31.75 -17.93
CA ILE A 934 16.85 -32.00 -19.34
C ILE A 934 18.35 -31.87 -19.63
N LYS A 935 19.05 -30.91 -19.03
CA LYS A 935 20.51 -30.81 -19.19
C LYS A 935 21.28 -31.87 -18.44
N THR A 936 20.84 -32.24 -17.24
CA THR A 936 21.53 -33.26 -16.44
C THR A 936 21.41 -34.65 -17.06
N MET A 937 20.22 -35.02 -17.55
CA MET A 937 19.95 -36.38 -18.06
C MET A 937 20.10 -36.50 -19.59
N GLY A 938 20.08 -35.37 -20.31
CA GLY A 938 19.82 -35.35 -21.74
C GLY A 938 18.35 -35.68 -22.06
N ILE A 939 17.95 -35.51 -23.32
CA ILE A 939 16.55 -35.77 -23.74
C ILE A 939 16.23 -37.27 -23.92
N GLY A 940 17.25 -38.10 -24.16
CA GLY A 940 17.11 -39.53 -24.48
C GLY A 940 16.27 -40.34 -23.49
N PRO A 941 16.50 -40.26 -22.16
CA PRO A 941 15.68 -40.98 -21.18
C PRO A 941 14.19 -40.62 -21.23
N PHE A 942 13.86 -39.35 -21.50
CA PHE A 942 12.46 -38.91 -21.64
C PHE A 942 11.82 -39.47 -22.90
N GLN A 943 12.57 -39.51 -24.01
CA GLN A 943 12.13 -40.14 -25.25
C GLN A 943 11.87 -41.65 -25.05
N LEU A 944 12.82 -42.38 -24.48
CA LEU A 944 12.67 -43.82 -24.21
C LEU A 944 11.47 -44.12 -23.31
N ASN A 945 11.25 -43.29 -22.28
CA ASN A 945 10.08 -43.43 -21.41
C ASN A 945 8.78 -43.32 -22.21
N LEU A 946 8.66 -42.31 -23.09
CA LEU A 946 7.48 -42.11 -23.92
C LEU A 946 7.28 -43.24 -24.93
N GLU A 947 8.35 -43.75 -25.53
CA GLU A 947 8.32 -44.91 -26.44
C GLU A 947 7.80 -46.15 -25.72
N GLU A 948 8.32 -46.45 -24.53
CA GLU A 948 7.83 -47.55 -23.70
C GLU A 948 6.34 -47.42 -23.42
N LYS A 949 5.85 -46.21 -23.09
CA LYS A 949 4.43 -46.00 -22.77
C LYS A 949 3.50 -46.26 -23.96
N LEU A 950 3.95 -45.96 -25.19
CA LEU A 950 3.22 -46.30 -26.41
C LEU A 950 3.12 -47.82 -26.59
N GLU A 951 4.23 -48.54 -26.38
CA GLU A 951 4.25 -50.00 -26.51
C GLU A 951 3.42 -50.69 -25.43
N LEU A 952 3.51 -50.22 -24.18
CA LEU A 952 2.70 -50.75 -23.08
C LEU A 952 1.20 -50.55 -23.30
N ALA A 953 0.78 -49.42 -23.88
CA ALA A 953 -0.62 -49.18 -24.20
C ALA A 953 -1.13 -50.13 -25.29
N LYS A 954 -0.34 -50.37 -26.35
CA LYS A 954 -0.66 -51.37 -27.39
C LYS A 954 -0.76 -52.78 -26.81
N TYR A 955 0.20 -53.15 -25.97
CA TYR A 955 0.22 -54.45 -25.29
C TYR A 955 -1.03 -54.64 -24.43
N LEU A 956 -1.34 -53.67 -23.56
CA LEU A 956 -2.53 -53.71 -22.70
C LEU A 956 -3.82 -53.81 -23.54
N ALA A 957 -3.96 -53.03 -24.60
CA ALA A 957 -5.14 -53.09 -25.46
C ALA A 957 -5.30 -54.47 -26.13
N THR A 958 -4.21 -55.11 -26.53
CA THR A 958 -4.21 -56.47 -27.10
C THR A 958 -4.70 -57.49 -26.08
N GLU A 959 -4.13 -57.48 -24.88
CA GLU A 959 -4.49 -58.41 -23.81
C GLU A 959 -5.94 -58.22 -23.33
N LEU A 960 -6.44 -56.98 -23.26
CA LEU A 960 -7.82 -56.70 -22.88
C LEU A 960 -8.83 -57.20 -23.93
N LYS A 961 -8.50 -57.11 -25.23
CA LYS A 961 -9.36 -57.67 -26.31
C LYS A 961 -9.46 -59.19 -26.26
N ALA A 962 -8.47 -59.86 -25.70
CA ALA A 962 -8.51 -61.31 -25.52
C ALA A 962 -9.46 -61.75 -24.38
N ILE A 963 -9.99 -60.82 -23.57
CA ILE A 963 -10.92 -61.11 -22.48
C ILE A 963 -12.37 -60.94 -22.97
N PRO A 964 -13.18 -62.01 -23.10
CA PRO A 964 -14.49 -61.94 -23.76
C PRO A 964 -15.52 -61.02 -23.10
N SER A 965 -15.43 -60.80 -21.79
CA SER A 965 -16.36 -59.94 -21.03
C SER A 965 -16.02 -58.45 -21.07
N LEU A 966 -14.91 -58.07 -21.74
CA LEU A 966 -14.47 -56.70 -21.90
C LEU A 966 -14.59 -56.23 -23.35
N THR A 967 -14.76 -54.92 -23.52
CA THR A 967 -14.73 -54.25 -24.83
C THR A 967 -13.80 -53.06 -24.75
N VAL A 968 -12.73 -53.08 -25.54
CA VAL A 968 -11.84 -51.93 -25.74
C VAL A 968 -12.53 -50.93 -26.67
N ILE A 969 -12.57 -49.65 -26.30
CA ILE A 969 -13.39 -48.63 -26.97
C ILE A 969 -12.73 -48.12 -28.26
N THR A 970 -11.43 -47.84 -28.21
CA THR A 970 -10.63 -47.37 -29.35
C THR A 970 -9.25 -47.99 -29.29
N GLU A 971 -8.59 -48.11 -30.44
CA GLU A 971 -7.15 -48.39 -30.45
C GLU A 971 -6.38 -47.25 -29.75
N PRO A 972 -5.36 -47.56 -28.95
CA PRO A 972 -4.55 -46.53 -28.30
C PRO A 972 -3.77 -45.74 -29.36
N GLN A 973 -4.01 -44.44 -29.42
CA GLN A 973 -3.23 -43.52 -30.28
C GLN A 973 -1.97 -43.00 -29.58
N LEU A 974 -2.05 -42.84 -28.26
CA LEU A 974 -0.96 -42.51 -27.35
C LEU A 974 -0.89 -43.54 -26.22
N SER A 975 -0.82 -43.12 -24.95
CA SER A 975 -0.63 -44.01 -23.79
C SER A 975 -1.88 -44.21 -22.93
N ILE A 976 -3.06 -43.91 -23.46
CA ILE A 976 -4.36 -44.12 -22.80
C ILE A 976 -5.09 -45.30 -23.46
N VAL A 977 -5.64 -46.19 -22.62
CA VAL A 977 -6.49 -47.31 -23.04
C VAL A 977 -7.83 -47.23 -22.30
N ASN A 978 -8.93 -47.31 -23.05
CA ASN A 978 -10.27 -47.33 -22.49
C ASN A 978 -10.96 -48.66 -22.76
N PHE A 979 -11.63 -49.20 -21.75
CA PHE A 979 -12.42 -50.41 -21.88
C PHE A 979 -13.64 -50.40 -20.96
N LYS A 980 -14.64 -51.21 -21.28
CA LYS A 980 -15.85 -51.37 -20.47
C LYS A 980 -16.31 -52.81 -20.42
N MET A 981 -17.22 -53.10 -19.48
CA MET A 981 -18.04 -54.31 -19.48
C MET A 981 -19.36 -54.05 -20.23
N LYS A 982 -20.23 -55.05 -20.26
CA LYS A 982 -21.55 -55.02 -20.92
C LYS A 982 -22.42 -53.81 -20.55
N ASP A 983 -22.34 -53.33 -19.30
CA ASP A 983 -23.10 -52.19 -18.81
C ASP A 983 -22.30 -51.31 -17.83
N THR A 984 -22.83 -50.11 -17.57
CA THR A 984 -22.22 -49.11 -16.68
C THR A 984 -22.10 -49.59 -15.23
N THR A 985 -23.06 -50.36 -14.73
CA THR A 985 -23.08 -50.84 -13.34
C THR A 985 -21.93 -51.82 -13.10
N LYS A 986 -21.78 -52.82 -13.97
CA LYS A 986 -20.67 -53.78 -13.92
C LYS A 986 -19.32 -53.12 -14.14
N THR A 987 -19.26 -52.13 -15.04
CA THR A 987 -18.01 -51.38 -15.29
C THR A 987 -17.56 -50.62 -14.03
N ARG A 988 -18.50 -49.99 -13.29
CA ARG A 988 -18.21 -49.34 -12.01
C ARG A 988 -17.83 -50.34 -10.93
N GLU A 989 -18.50 -51.48 -10.86
CA GLU A 989 -18.14 -52.53 -9.89
C GLU A 989 -16.72 -53.06 -10.13
N LEU A 990 -16.36 -53.33 -11.38
CA LEU A 990 -15.00 -53.75 -11.75
C LEU A 990 -13.96 -52.70 -11.34
N LEU A 991 -14.19 -51.43 -11.66
CA LEU A 991 -13.31 -50.33 -11.25
C LEU A 991 -13.13 -50.27 -9.73
N THR A 992 -14.23 -50.35 -8.99
CA THR A 992 -14.21 -50.35 -7.52
C THR A 992 -13.36 -51.49 -6.98
N ARG A 993 -13.54 -52.72 -7.49
CA ARG A 993 -12.74 -53.89 -7.07
C ARG A 993 -11.26 -53.73 -7.38
N ILE A 994 -10.91 -53.20 -8.55
CA ILE A 994 -9.51 -52.93 -8.92
C ILE A 994 -8.90 -51.92 -7.92
N ASN A 995 -9.56 -50.79 -7.71
CA ASN A 995 -9.05 -49.73 -6.84
C ASN A 995 -8.99 -50.15 -5.36
N GLN A 996 -9.93 -50.99 -4.89
CA GLN A 996 -9.93 -51.55 -3.52
C GLN A 996 -8.71 -52.43 -3.21
N THR A 997 -7.98 -52.92 -4.22
CA THR A 997 -6.73 -53.64 -3.98
C THR A 997 -5.63 -52.75 -3.39
N ASN A 998 -5.76 -51.43 -3.53
CA ASN A 998 -4.73 -50.43 -3.18
C ASN A 998 -3.36 -50.66 -3.82
N LYS A 999 -3.28 -51.51 -4.86
CA LYS A 999 -2.06 -51.75 -5.64
C LYS A 999 -2.06 -50.94 -6.94
N ILE A 1000 -3.25 -50.65 -7.47
CA ILE A 1000 -3.46 -50.07 -8.79
C ILE A 1000 -4.62 -49.09 -8.75
N PHE A 1001 -4.41 -47.88 -9.26
CA PHE A 1001 -5.43 -46.83 -9.30
C PHE A 1001 -5.78 -46.53 -10.74
N LEU A 1002 -7.06 -46.70 -11.06
CA LEU A 1002 -7.63 -46.33 -12.34
C LEU A 1002 -8.68 -45.24 -12.15
N SER A 1003 -8.86 -44.46 -13.20
CA SER A 1003 -9.96 -43.50 -13.34
C SER A 1003 -11.04 -44.05 -14.27
N ALA A 1004 -12.24 -43.47 -14.22
CA ALA A 1004 -13.24 -43.62 -15.26
C ALA A 1004 -13.50 -42.30 -15.97
N CYS A 1005 -14.05 -42.38 -17.18
CA CYS A 1005 -14.66 -41.25 -17.88
C CYS A 1005 -15.97 -41.68 -18.54
N THR A 1006 -16.71 -40.71 -19.10
CA THR A 1006 -17.94 -40.98 -19.84
C THR A 1006 -17.70 -40.75 -21.33
N LEU A 1007 -17.95 -41.78 -22.14
CA LEU A 1007 -17.86 -41.73 -23.60
C LEU A 1007 -19.18 -42.20 -24.20
N ASN A 1008 -19.79 -41.40 -25.09
CA ASN A 1008 -21.08 -41.73 -25.72
C ASN A 1008 -22.17 -42.19 -24.73
N ASN A 1009 -22.24 -41.51 -23.56
CA ASN A 1009 -23.13 -41.81 -22.43
C ASN A 1009 -22.85 -43.12 -21.65
N ASP A 1010 -21.79 -43.86 -21.99
CA ASP A 1010 -21.33 -45.01 -21.21
C ASP A 1010 -20.18 -44.64 -20.29
N VAL A 1011 -20.16 -45.21 -19.09
CA VAL A 1011 -18.98 -45.17 -18.22
C VAL A 1011 -17.96 -46.19 -18.72
N VAL A 1012 -16.72 -45.74 -18.90
CA VAL A 1012 -15.59 -46.59 -19.32
C VAL A 1012 -14.46 -46.48 -18.31
N ILE A 1013 -13.76 -47.58 -18.07
CA ILE A 1013 -12.51 -47.59 -17.31
C ILE A 1013 -11.42 -47.01 -18.21
N ARG A 1014 -10.60 -46.13 -17.63
CA ARG A 1014 -9.54 -45.39 -18.32
C ARG A 1014 -8.21 -45.65 -17.63
N VAL A 1015 -7.28 -46.26 -18.36
CA VAL A 1015 -5.91 -46.54 -17.95
C VAL A 1015 -4.98 -45.58 -18.68
N CYS A 1016 -4.21 -44.78 -17.94
CA CYS A 1016 -3.22 -43.85 -18.49
C CYS A 1016 -1.83 -44.27 -18.04
N LEU A 1017 -1.03 -44.77 -18.98
CA LEU A 1017 0.32 -45.23 -18.75
C LEU A 1017 1.28 -44.08 -19.05
N LEU A 1018 1.52 -43.19 -18.07
CA LEU A 1018 2.41 -42.03 -18.27
C LEU A 1018 3.55 -41.94 -17.27
N GLY A 1019 3.35 -42.47 -16.05
CA GLY A 1019 4.36 -42.44 -15.00
C GLY A 1019 5.62 -43.19 -15.39
N PHE A 1020 6.79 -42.59 -15.16
CA PHE A 1020 8.07 -43.19 -15.55
C PHE A 1020 8.43 -44.46 -14.75
N LYS A 1021 7.76 -44.72 -13.62
CA LYS A 1021 7.92 -45.93 -12.82
C LYS A 1021 6.96 -47.06 -13.20
N THR A 1022 6.01 -46.82 -14.12
CA THR A 1022 5.07 -47.84 -14.58
C THR A 1022 5.68 -48.59 -15.74
N HIS A 1023 6.10 -49.82 -15.52
CA HIS A 1023 6.72 -50.66 -16.55
C HIS A 1023 5.81 -51.85 -16.91
N PHE A 1024 6.34 -52.76 -17.73
CA PHE A 1024 5.66 -53.98 -18.12
C PHE A 1024 5.15 -54.82 -16.93
N ALA A 1025 5.90 -54.83 -15.82
CA ALA A 1025 5.54 -55.57 -14.61
C ALA A 1025 4.22 -55.07 -14.01
N GLU A 1026 4.04 -53.75 -13.88
CA GLU A 1026 2.82 -53.15 -13.34
C GLU A 1026 1.62 -53.34 -14.27
N VAL A 1027 1.82 -53.28 -15.59
CA VAL A 1027 0.77 -53.56 -16.57
C VAL A 1027 0.34 -55.03 -16.51
N THR A 1028 1.28 -55.95 -16.29
CA THR A 1028 0.97 -57.38 -16.08
C THR A 1028 0.25 -57.60 -14.74
N ALA A 1029 0.63 -56.88 -13.69
CA ALA A 1029 -0.07 -56.89 -12.42
C ALA A 1029 -1.51 -56.36 -12.56
N LEU A 1030 -1.73 -55.32 -13.37
CA LEU A 1030 -3.07 -54.83 -13.72
C LEU A 1030 -3.92 -55.91 -14.38
N LEU A 1031 -3.40 -56.60 -15.39
CA LEU A 1031 -4.12 -57.69 -16.04
C LEU A 1031 -4.48 -58.81 -15.06
N THR A 1032 -3.58 -59.13 -14.13
CA THR A 1032 -3.84 -60.11 -13.07
C THR A 1032 -4.97 -59.67 -12.14
N VAL A 1033 -4.96 -58.40 -11.71
CA VAL A 1033 -6.01 -57.83 -10.86
C VAL A 1033 -7.36 -57.80 -11.59
N ILE A 1034 -7.37 -57.40 -12.87
CA ILE A 1034 -8.59 -57.40 -13.70
C ILE A 1034 -9.17 -58.82 -13.80
N ARG A 1035 -8.34 -59.82 -14.14
CA ARG A 1035 -8.78 -61.22 -14.27
C ARG A 1035 -9.32 -61.77 -12.94
N SER A 1036 -8.69 -61.44 -11.82
CA SER A 1036 -9.16 -61.84 -10.49
C SER A 1036 -10.52 -61.21 -10.16
N ALA A 1037 -10.66 -59.89 -10.37
CA ALA A 1037 -11.91 -59.17 -10.11
C ALA A 1037 -13.06 -59.69 -11.00
N LEU A 1038 -12.79 -59.98 -12.28
CA LEU A 1038 -13.79 -60.58 -13.18
C LEU A 1038 -14.24 -61.97 -12.71
N LYS A 1039 -13.30 -62.81 -12.26
CA LYS A 1039 -13.60 -64.14 -11.71
C LYS A 1039 -14.50 -64.04 -10.47
N GLU A 1040 -14.23 -63.09 -9.57
CA GLU A 1040 -15.08 -62.81 -8.39
C GLU A 1040 -16.48 -62.31 -8.76
N MET A 1041 -16.60 -61.58 -9.88
CA MET A 1041 -17.88 -61.11 -10.43
C MET A 1041 -18.63 -62.19 -11.23
N GLY A 1042 -18.03 -63.38 -11.44
CA GLY A 1042 -18.60 -64.45 -12.25
C GLY A 1042 -18.68 -64.12 -13.74
N ALA A 1043 -17.74 -63.32 -14.25
CA ALA A 1043 -17.74 -62.76 -15.61
C ALA A 1043 -16.55 -63.21 -16.47
#